data_AF-C0GI47-F1
#
_entry.id   AF-C0GI47-F1
#
_cell.length_a   1.000
_cell.length_b   1.000
_cell.length_c   1.000
_cell.angle_alpha   90.00
_cell.angle_beta   90.00
_cell.angle_gamma   90.00
#
_symmetry.space_group_name_H-M   'P 1'
#
loop_
_entity.id
_entity.type
_entity.pdbx_description
1 polymer ?
#
loop_
_entity_poly.entity_id
_entity_poly.type
_entity_poly.pdbx_seq_one_letter_code
_entity_poly.pdbx_strand_id
1 'polypeptide(L)'
;MQFFKGQTKLMIIIMALGVLLGGCSGRNTSNGDPVEPIAPGVEKGEAQALQGGFYVRSSDVQIRDLAVTRSGPLTLVATASRGVYLLEGDGNLSWEMAMSSEPLVTYLEPEGRYLAVGTAGGKLLIMDPDQTERATKSLDGPVDLISVSGDGENILIRVSGKEKEEAKEPDTLLLLNKEGEVQWEKTFPAVLDAKIAGRGNDVFINWLEDDEPVLGVFSIDGEPLWERAGQNLMSLDSEASMLFSARENQVFRYNRSGTENWSYEAEGTVNRIILARDGSRLALVITDEATQNQQLLYLNANGEKLWSVRLPDESNVVLSPNGRQVIVSSWRQYRDDSTHVITYNQDGEEINSLGVAGRAEKMVLADRTSVLVLGLEDGRVYYLSIQDQSVQQSDVVQEMEKTVEDYYNPVSFTRGEGESLITLFFYDENASNLIPVTRRIKRTSSLLRSSIDELVRGPVQGSRLSRTIPKDAQVGVSVEEGTVQLDLPAQLDEMAGSTFITGVLDSLLFTVSQFPTVEQVRYTVDGQEQEFFGQEGMAIDEPFASRRFGRQEGERLIFAPAQSGDRYYLRMTTNEFLPLRDRALIETLVRYVLAESQPFFSYNLELQDVTIENSVVHVDLAQPIRRHLGNDAESAARAAMLRDAISLTIAENAFYSQIQITVDGEIPQTSQLYLPWSSVISRPYFVNLED
;
A
#
# COMPACT_ATOMS: atom_id res chain seq x y z
N MET A 1 23.69 63.55 -53.02
CA MET A 1 22.76 64.67 -53.29
C MET A 1 21.87 64.79 -52.06
N GLN A 2 22.28 65.59 -51.06
CA GLN A 2 21.67 66.90 -50.69
C GLN A 2 20.15 66.80 -50.39
N PHE A 3 19.56 67.19 -49.25
CA PHE A 3 19.94 67.90 -48.00
C PHE A 3 18.88 67.56 -46.90
N PHE A 4 19.31 67.48 -45.62
CA PHE A 4 18.74 68.02 -44.35
C PHE A 4 17.29 68.58 -44.30
N LYS A 5 16.52 68.67 -43.19
CA LYS A 5 16.61 68.51 -41.71
C LYS A 5 15.14 68.64 -41.24
N GLY A 6 14.63 67.93 -40.24
CA GLY A 6 14.67 68.41 -38.86
C GLY A 6 13.31 68.28 -38.14
N GLN A 7 13.39 67.76 -36.92
CA GLN A 7 12.39 67.47 -35.87
C GLN A 7 11.31 68.57 -35.61
N THR A 8 10.14 68.32 -34.99
CA THR A 8 9.97 67.81 -33.61
C THR A 8 8.50 67.51 -33.23
N LYS A 9 8.33 66.54 -32.29
CA LYS A 9 7.41 66.47 -31.12
C LYS A 9 5.93 66.02 -31.19
N LEU A 10 5.71 64.88 -30.51
CA LEU A 10 4.82 64.61 -29.35
C LEU A 10 3.35 64.14 -29.56
N MET A 11 3.19 62.81 -29.53
CA MET A 11 2.34 61.97 -28.65
C MET A 11 0.86 62.34 -28.40
N ILE A 12 -0.06 61.42 -28.74
CA ILE A 12 -1.24 60.98 -27.94
C ILE A 12 -1.73 59.61 -28.45
N ILE A 13 -2.26 58.82 -27.52
CA ILE A 13 -2.58 57.39 -27.50
C ILE A 13 -4.04 57.14 -27.95
N ILE A 14 -4.38 55.94 -28.47
CA ILE A 14 -5.49 55.03 -28.04
C ILE A 14 -6.07 54.13 -29.17
N MET A 15 -6.00 52.82 -28.89
CA MET A 15 -6.89 51.66 -29.17
C MET A 15 -7.33 51.22 -30.58
N ALA A 16 -6.92 49.97 -30.88
CA ALA A 16 -7.73 48.74 -30.94
C ALA A 16 -8.25 48.18 -32.29
N LEU A 17 -7.92 46.88 -32.42
CA LEU A 17 -8.67 45.74 -32.97
C LEU A 17 -8.87 45.59 -34.49
N GLY A 18 -8.46 44.42 -34.99
CA GLY A 18 -8.87 43.91 -36.30
C GLY A 18 -7.94 42.82 -36.85
N VAL A 19 -8.26 41.56 -36.55
CA VAL A 19 -7.59 40.30 -36.94
C VAL A 19 -7.64 40.04 -38.46
N LEU A 20 -6.63 39.34 -39.02
CA LEU A 20 -6.78 38.12 -39.89
C LEU A 20 -5.43 37.58 -40.44
N LEU A 21 -5.17 36.32 -40.07
CA LEU A 21 -4.55 35.20 -40.83
C LEU A 21 -3.12 35.30 -41.40
N GLY A 22 -2.17 34.72 -40.66
CA GLY A 22 -1.70 33.34 -40.89
C GLY A 22 -0.99 32.98 -42.20
N GLY A 23 0.35 33.05 -42.19
CA GLY A 23 1.25 32.36 -43.12
C GLY A 23 2.48 31.83 -42.36
N CYS A 24 2.80 30.56 -42.57
CA CYS A 24 3.79 29.76 -41.84
C CYS A 24 5.24 30.27 -41.90
N SER A 25 5.98 30.15 -40.79
CA SER A 25 7.36 29.60 -40.80
C SER A 25 7.92 29.45 -39.38
N GLY A 26 8.28 28.21 -39.04
CA GLY A 26 9.40 27.77 -38.19
C GLY A 26 9.75 28.54 -36.91
N ARG A 27 9.62 27.86 -35.77
CA ARG A 27 10.51 28.09 -34.63
C ARG A 27 10.76 26.81 -33.84
N ASN A 28 12.03 26.41 -33.91
CA ASN A 28 12.75 25.44 -33.09
C ASN A 28 12.12 25.19 -31.71
N THR A 29 11.70 23.95 -31.48
CA THR A 29 11.67 23.39 -30.13
C THR A 29 13.10 23.04 -29.75
N SER A 30 13.61 23.70 -28.72
CA SER A 30 14.87 23.37 -28.08
C SER A 30 14.86 21.89 -27.68
N ASN A 31 15.87 21.14 -28.11
CA ASN A 31 16.36 19.98 -27.38
C ASN A 31 16.65 20.45 -25.96
N GLY A 32 15.73 20.18 -25.04
CA GLY A 32 16.07 20.11 -23.62
C GLY A 32 16.65 18.72 -23.40
N ASP A 33 17.89 18.68 -22.92
CA ASP A 33 18.46 17.45 -22.38
C ASP A 33 17.49 16.84 -21.34
N PRO A 34 17.49 15.51 -21.15
CA PRO A 34 16.67 14.88 -20.12
C PRO A 34 16.94 15.58 -18.78
N VAL A 35 15.89 16.06 -18.14
CA VAL A 35 16.00 16.57 -16.77
C VAL A 35 16.43 15.40 -15.90
N GLU A 36 17.64 15.46 -15.36
CA GLU A 36 18.11 14.52 -14.35
C GLU A 36 17.10 14.43 -13.20
N PRO A 37 16.86 13.24 -12.62
CA PRO A 37 16.00 13.11 -11.47
C PRO A 37 16.61 13.90 -10.30
N ILE A 38 15.98 15.00 -9.94
CA ILE A 38 16.16 15.62 -8.62
C ILE A 38 14.88 15.35 -7.84
N ALA A 39 14.88 14.26 -7.08
CA ALA A 39 14.00 14.12 -5.94
C ALA A 39 14.79 14.56 -4.69
N PRO A 40 14.24 15.42 -3.82
CA PRO A 40 14.80 15.63 -2.49
C PRO A 40 14.62 14.31 -1.71
N GLY A 41 15.73 13.69 -1.33
CA GLY A 41 15.71 12.53 -0.43
C GLY A 41 16.01 11.17 -1.05
N VAL A 42 16.65 11.09 -2.23
CA VAL A 42 17.21 9.81 -2.71
C VAL A 42 18.29 9.37 -1.71
N GLU A 43 17.97 8.42 -0.84
CA GLU A 43 18.98 7.76 -0.02
C GLU A 43 20.00 7.10 -0.97
N LYS A 44 21.28 7.13 -0.60
CA LYS A 44 22.39 6.74 -1.48
C LYS A 44 22.31 5.30 -2.05
N GLY A 45 21.37 4.47 -1.60
CA GLY A 45 21.07 3.13 -2.13
C GLY A 45 20.06 3.10 -3.30
N GLU A 46 19.09 4.02 -3.35
CA GLU A 46 17.98 3.98 -4.33
C GLU A 46 18.46 4.26 -5.77
N ALA A 47 19.45 5.14 -5.94
CA ALA A 47 20.05 5.44 -7.24
C ALA A 47 20.82 4.24 -7.84
N GLN A 48 21.18 3.23 -7.04
CA GLN A 48 21.90 2.04 -7.50
C GLN A 48 20.96 0.97 -8.06
N ALA A 49 19.67 1.01 -7.69
CA ALA A 49 18.68 0.05 -8.16
C ALA A 49 18.09 0.41 -9.53
N LEU A 50 18.06 1.71 -9.89
CA LEU A 50 17.53 2.17 -11.17
C LEU A 50 18.47 1.82 -12.32
N GLN A 51 18.05 0.90 -13.18
CA GLN A 51 18.81 0.49 -14.38
C GLN A 51 18.46 1.36 -15.60
N GLY A 52 17.29 1.97 -15.61
CA GLY A 52 16.77 2.68 -16.76
C GLY A 52 15.35 3.19 -16.54
N GLY A 53 14.87 3.99 -17.47
CA GLY A 53 13.52 4.54 -17.40
C GLY A 53 13.05 5.17 -18.69
N PHE A 54 11.74 5.17 -18.86
CA PHE A 54 11.05 5.77 -19.99
C PHE A 54 9.93 6.69 -19.49
N TYR A 55 9.63 7.74 -20.26
CA TYR A 55 8.53 8.63 -19.98
C TYR A 55 7.66 8.80 -21.22
N VAL A 56 6.39 8.39 -21.11
CA VAL A 56 5.41 8.60 -22.16
C VAL A 56 5.10 10.09 -22.28
N ARG A 57 5.40 10.68 -23.44
CA ARG A 57 5.20 12.11 -23.71
C ARG A 57 3.75 12.40 -24.15
N SER A 58 2.79 12.22 -23.25
CA SER A 58 1.38 12.57 -23.50
C SER A 58 0.75 13.20 -22.25
N SER A 59 -0.32 13.98 -22.42
CA SER A 59 -1.03 14.67 -21.33
C SER A 59 -2.11 13.81 -20.67
N ASP A 60 -2.41 12.64 -21.25
CA ASP A 60 -3.46 11.71 -20.81
C ASP A 60 -2.86 10.29 -20.79
N VAL A 61 -2.00 10.02 -19.80
CA VAL A 61 -1.27 8.76 -19.73
C VAL A 61 -1.74 7.97 -18.54
N GLN A 62 -2.38 6.86 -18.82
CA GLN A 62 -2.47 5.73 -17.90
C GLN A 62 -1.87 4.54 -18.62
N ILE A 63 -0.94 3.85 -17.96
CA ILE A 63 -0.39 2.59 -18.49
C ILE A 63 -1.46 1.51 -18.30
N ARG A 64 -2.00 1.01 -19.41
CA ARG A 64 -3.03 -0.02 -19.40
C ARG A 64 -2.45 -1.40 -19.15
N ASP A 65 -1.35 -1.70 -19.83
CA ASP A 65 -0.70 -2.99 -19.72
C ASP A 65 0.81 -2.91 -19.99
N LEU A 66 1.53 -3.87 -19.43
CA LEU A 66 2.97 -4.07 -19.59
C LEU A 66 3.26 -5.53 -19.89
N ALA A 67 4.12 -5.79 -20.88
CA ALA A 67 4.68 -7.12 -21.11
C ALA A 67 6.20 -7.04 -21.21
N VAL A 68 6.91 -8.03 -20.66
CA VAL A 68 8.37 -8.10 -20.70
C VAL A 68 8.82 -9.46 -21.19
N THR A 69 9.88 -9.47 -21.99
CA THR A 69 10.57 -10.71 -22.40
C THR A 69 11.21 -11.40 -21.19
N ARG A 70 11.40 -12.72 -21.27
CA ARG A 70 11.96 -13.56 -20.20
C ARG A 70 13.34 -13.09 -19.74
N SER A 71 14.17 -12.62 -20.67
CA SER A 71 15.50 -12.06 -20.39
C SER A 71 15.49 -10.57 -20.09
N GLY A 72 14.33 -9.91 -20.12
CA GLY A 72 14.23 -8.46 -19.98
C GLY A 72 14.79 -7.57 -21.11
N PRO A 73 15.22 -8.02 -22.30
CA PRO A 73 15.75 -7.12 -23.33
C PRO A 73 14.69 -6.23 -23.96
N LEU A 74 13.42 -6.63 -23.91
CA LEU A 74 12.31 -5.89 -24.50
C LEU A 74 11.14 -5.78 -23.53
N THR A 75 10.53 -4.60 -23.51
CA THR A 75 9.29 -4.28 -22.80
C THR A 75 8.29 -3.64 -23.76
N LEU A 76 7.07 -4.13 -23.75
CA LEU A 76 5.94 -3.56 -24.48
C LEU A 76 5.04 -2.81 -23.50
N VAL A 77 4.71 -1.56 -23.84
CA VAL A 77 3.91 -0.66 -23.01
C VAL A 77 2.68 -0.21 -23.79
N ALA A 78 1.49 -0.43 -23.24
CA ALA A 78 0.23 0.07 -23.79
C ALA A 78 -0.34 1.20 -22.91
N THR A 79 -0.83 2.27 -23.54
CA THR A 79 -1.37 3.43 -22.82
C THR A 79 -2.80 3.77 -23.22
N ALA A 80 -3.55 4.34 -22.27
CA ALA A 80 -4.91 4.83 -22.49
C ALA A 80 -5.00 5.91 -23.58
N SER A 81 -3.93 6.67 -23.78
CA SER A 81 -3.74 7.62 -24.88
C SER A 81 -3.55 6.97 -26.26
N ARG A 82 -3.88 5.68 -26.40
CA ARG A 82 -3.79 4.92 -27.66
C ARG A 82 -2.36 4.75 -28.17
N GLY A 83 -1.37 4.81 -27.29
CA GLY A 83 0.03 4.58 -27.62
C GLY A 83 0.45 3.14 -27.31
N VAL A 84 1.26 2.56 -28.20
CA VAL A 84 2.00 1.31 -27.96
C VAL A 84 3.49 1.62 -28.15
N TYR A 85 4.30 1.28 -27.15
CA TYR A 85 5.74 1.57 -27.15
C TYR A 85 6.49 0.26 -26.94
N LEU A 86 7.48 -0.01 -27.80
CA LEU A 86 8.47 -1.04 -27.55
C LEU A 86 9.73 -0.37 -27.04
N LEU A 87 10.19 -0.85 -25.88
CA LEU A 87 11.36 -0.36 -25.18
C LEU A 87 12.41 -1.47 -25.09
N GLU A 88 13.67 -1.09 -25.13
CA GLU A 88 14.80 -1.96 -24.79
C GLU A 88 14.92 -2.15 -23.26
N GLY A 89 15.79 -3.05 -22.81
CA GLY A 89 15.92 -3.44 -21.40
C GLY A 89 16.40 -2.33 -20.44
N ASP A 90 16.82 -1.18 -20.95
CA ASP A 90 17.18 0.02 -20.19
C ASP A 90 16.13 1.15 -20.31
N GLY A 91 14.98 0.86 -20.93
CA GLY A 91 13.90 1.82 -21.16
C GLY A 91 14.11 2.72 -22.37
N ASN A 92 15.16 2.52 -23.18
CA ASN A 92 15.30 3.24 -24.43
C ASN A 92 14.18 2.87 -25.41
N LEU A 93 13.60 3.87 -26.07
CA LEU A 93 12.54 3.66 -27.05
C LEU A 93 13.08 3.02 -28.32
N SER A 94 12.65 1.79 -28.62
CA SER A 94 12.88 1.16 -29.91
C SER A 94 11.95 1.78 -30.96
N TRP A 95 10.64 1.87 -30.64
CA TRP A 95 9.66 2.57 -31.46
C TRP A 95 8.36 2.86 -30.70
N GLU A 96 7.57 3.78 -31.26
CA GLU A 96 6.20 4.08 -30.83
C GLU A 96 5.21 3.88 -31.99
N MET A 97 3.99 3.50 -31.65
CA MET A 97 2.89 3.29 -32.60
C MET A 97 1.58 3.83 -32.02
N ALA A 98 0.88 4.65 -32.80
CA ALA A 98 -0.44 5.16 -32.46
C ALA A 98 -1.54 4.20 -32.94
N MET A 99 -2.44 3.83 -32.03
CA MET A 99 -3.55 2.93 -32.28
C MET A 99 -4.83 3.71 -32.60
N SER A 100 -5.73 3.11 -33.39
CA SER A 100 -7.04 3.68 -33.70
C SER A 100 -7.99 3.73 -32.50
N SER A 101 -7.77 2.82 -31.55
CA SER A 101 -8.53 2.62 -30.32
C SER A 101 -7.55 2.33 -29.18
N GLU A 102 -8.02 2.48 -27.96
CA GLU A 102 -7.23 2.20 -26.76
C GLU A 102 -6.75 0.74 -26.72
N PRO A 103 -5.43 0.48 -26.58
CA PRO A 103 -4.92 -0.86 -26.32
C PRO A 103 -5.27 -1.29 -24.89
N LEU A 104 -5.92 -2.44 -24.76
CA LEU A 104 -6.40 -2.98 -23.48
C LEU A 104 -5.48 -4.07 -22.93
N VAL A 105 -4.89 -4.88 -23.81
CA VAL A 105 -4.05 -6.02 -23.45
C VAL A 105 -2.91 -6.15 -24.44
N THR A 106 -1.75 -6.52 -23.92
CA THR A 106 -0.52 -6.74 -24.67
C THR A 106 0.07 -8.09 -24.34
N TYR A 107 0.72 -8.69 -25.34
CA TYR A 107 1.50 -9.90 -25.17
C TYR A 107 2.83 -9.71 -25.88
N LEU A 108 3.91 -10.10 -25.20
CA LEU A 108 5.24 -10.16 -25.77
C LEU A 108 5.74 -11.59 -25.62
N GLU A 109 6.07 -12.23 -26.74
CA GLU A 109 6.56 -13.61 -26.73
C GLU A 109 7.84 -13.69 -25.86
N PRO A 110 8.02 -14.72 -25.02
CA PRO A 110 9.11 -14.76 -24.04
C PRO A 110 10.53 -14.53 -24.58
N GLU A 111 10.81 -14.92 -25.82
CA GLU A 111 12.10 -14.72 -26.48
C GLU A 111 12.10 -13.51 -27.44
N GLY A 112 11.02 -12.72 -27.44
CA GLY A 112 10.87 -11.49 -28.22
C GLY A 112 10.66 -11.74 -29.71
N ARG A 113 10.09 -12.88 -30.12
CA ARG A 113 9.94 -13.22 -31.55
C ARG A 113 8.73 -12.58 -32.23
N TYR A 114 7.70 -12.23 -31.46
CA TYR A 114 6.54 -11.49 -31.91
C TYR A 114 5.82 -10.89 -30.71
N LEU A 115 4.88 -10.01 -30.99
CA LEU A 115 4.00 -9.41 -30.00
C LEU A 115 2.57 -9.34 -30.52
N ALA A 116 1.62 -9.24 -29.60
CA ALA A 116 0.22 -9.05 -29.91
C ALA A 116 -0.41 -7.93 -29.07
N VAL A 117 -1.35 -7.19 -29.66
CA VAL A 117 -2.07 -6.10 -29.00
C VAL A 117 -3.56 -6.24 -29.29
N GLY A 118 -4.36 -6.31 -28.22
CA GLY A 118 -5.81 -6.23 -28.25
C GLY A 118 -6.28 -4.82 -27.89
N THR A 119 -7.34 -4.35 -28.53
CA THR A 119 -7.86 -2.98 -28.32
C THR A 119 -9.34 -2.94 -27.99
N ALA A 120 -9.77 -1.85 -27.35
CA ALA A 120 -11.17 -1.56 -27.03
C ALA A 120 -12.07 -1.48 -28.29
N GLY A 121 -11.49 -1.13 -29.44
CA GLY A 121 -12.19 -1.08 -30.73
C GLY A 121 -12.27 -2.42 -31.45
N GLY A 122 -11.88 -3.52 -30.80
CA GLY A 122 -11.93 -4.87 -31.37
C GLY A 122 -10.86 -5.19 -32.40
N LYS A 123 -9.80 -4.38 -32.48
CA LYS A 123 -8.62 -4.72 -33.28
C LYS A 123 -7.71 -5.65 -32.49
N LEU A 124 -7.37 -6.80 -33.07
CA LEU A 124 -6.23 -7.63 -32.71
C LEU A 124 -5.11 -7.39 -33.73
N LEU A 125 -3.92 -7.05 -33.26
CA LEU A 125 -2.71 -6.89 -34.07
C LEU A 125 -1.65 -7.87 -33.61
N ILE A 126 -1.07 -8.64 -34.53
CA ILE A 126 0.08 -9.52 -34.32
C ILE A 126 1.21 -9.07 -35.23
N MET A 127 2.39 -8.84 -34.67
CA MET A 127 3.52 -8.27 -35.42
C MET A 127 4.86 -8.70 -34.85
N ASP A 128 5.91 -8.54 -35.65
CA ASP A 128 7.29 -8.65 -35.23
C ASP A 128 7.74 -7.41 -34.45
N PRO A 129 8.79 -7.53 -33.61
CA PRO A 129 9.35 -6.37 -32.90
C PRO A 129 9.92 -5.29 -33.83
N ASP A 130 10.16 -5.58 -35.12
CA ASP A 130 10.61 -4.61 -36.12
C ASP A 130 9.46 -3.88 -36.84
N GLN A 131 8.24 -4.05 -36.33
CA GLN A 131 6.98 -3.57 -36.88
C GLN A 131 6.46 -4.28 -38.13
N THR A 132 7.04 -5.41 -38.53
CA THR A 132 6.47 -6.23 -39.60
C THR A 132 5.14 -6.83 -39.15
N GLU A 133 4.04 -6.40 -39.76
CA GLU A 133 2.71 -6.94 -39.48
C GLU A 133 2.62 -8.41 -39.94
N ARG A 134 2.28 -9.30 -39.03
CA ARG A 134 2.00 -10.71 -39.33
C ARG A 134 0.51 -10.93 -39.62
N ALA A 135 -0.35 -10.36 -38.77
CA ALA A 135 -1.78 -10.46 -38.91
C ALA A 135 -2.49 -9.29 -38.23
N THR A 136 -3.60 -8.85 -38.83
CA THR A 136 -4.56 -7.93 -38.22
C THR A 136 -5.96 -8.49 -38.37
N LYS A 137 -6.74 -8.45 -37.29
CA LYS A 137 -8.14 -8.87 -37.30
C LYS A 137 -9.02 -7.79 -36.65
N SER A 138 -10.16 -7.53 -37.28
CA SER A 138 -11.22 -6.69 -36.72
C SER A 138 -12.34 -7.60 -36.21
N LEU A 139 -12.66 -7.46 -34.94
CA LEU A 139 -13.62 -8.27 -34.19
C LEU A 139 -14.75 -7.35 -33.69
N ASP A 140 -15.92 -7.92 -33.39
CA ASP A 140 -17.13 -7.14 -33.09
C ASP A 140 -17.25 -6.72 -31.61
N GLY A 141 -16.15 -6.73 -30.86
CA GLY A 141 -16.10 -6.31 -29.46
C GLY A 141 -14.67 -6.09 -28.97
N PRO A 142 -14.47 -5.48 -27.79
CA PRO A 142 -13.15 -5.27 -27.20
C PRO A 142 -12.33 -6.55 -27.10
N VAL A 143 -11.05 -6.49 -27.45
CA VAL A 143 -10.08 -7.58 -27.19
C VAL A 143 -9.29 -7.21 -25.94
N ASP A 144 -9.55 -7.91 -24.84
CA ASP A 144 -9.04 -7.57 -23.50
C ASP A 144 -8.36 -8.74 -22.77
N LEU A 145 -8.28 -9.91 -23.41
CA LEU A 145 -7.47 -11.04 -22.95
C LEU A 145 -6.70 -11.62 -24.13
N ILE A 146 -5.41 -11.87 -23.92
CA ILE A 146 -4.55 -12.63 -24.82
C ILE A 146 -3.76 -13.63 -23.97
N SER A 147 -3.84 -14.91 -24.31
CA SER A 147 -3.03 -15.98 -23.72
C SER A 147 -2.40 -16.80 -24.84
N VAL A 148 -1.14 -17.21 -24.68
CA VAL A 148 -0.38 -17.88 -25.74
C VAL A 148 0.24 -19.15 -25.21
N SER A 149 0.19 -20.22 -26.01
CA SER A 149 0.75 -21.53 -25.65
C SER A 149 2.26 -21.45 -25.42
N GLY A 150 2.80 -22.39 -24.63
CA GLY A 150 4.24 -22.39 -24.29
C GLY A 150 5.18 -22.53 -25.50
N ASP A 151 4.69 -23.10 -26.60
CA ASP A 151 5.40 -23.19 -27.89
C ASP A 151 5.30 -21.91 -28.74
N GLY A 152 4.37 -21.00 -28.41
CA GLY A 152 4.12 -19.77 -29.15
C GLY A 152 3.27 -19.94 -30.41
N GLU A 153 2.70 -21.12 -30.65
CA GLU A 153 1.99 -21.45 -31.90
C GLU A 153 0.48 -21.16 -31.85
N ASN A 154 -0.11 -21.14 -30.64
CA ASN A 154 -1.54 -20.96 -30.45
C ASN A 154 -1.80 -19.73 -29.57
N ILE A 155 -2.74 -18.88 -30.01
CA ILE A 155 -3.11 -17.63 -29.36
C ILE A 155 -4.60 -17.72 -29.02
N LEU A 156 -4.92 -17.74 -27.74
CA LEU A 156 -6.28 -17.63 -27.22
C LEU A 156 -6.59 -16.16 -26.93
N ILE A 157 -7.71 -15.66 -27.43
CA ILE A 157 -8.19 -14.30 -27.14
C ILE A 157 -9.61 -14.32 -26.61
N ARG A 158 -9.95 -13.31 -25.80
CA ARG A 158 -11.34 -12.97 -25.46
C ARG A 158 -11.77 -11.74 -26.24
N VAL A 159 -12.97 -11.83 -26.81
CA VAL A 159 -13.75 -10.70 -27.32
C VAL A 159 -14.90 -10.49 -26.34
N SER A 160 -14.82 -9.41 -25.56
CA SER A 160 -15.82 -9.09 -24.55
C SER A 160 -17.12 -8.63 -25.21
N GLY A 161 -18.24 -9.12 -24.68
CA GLY A 161 -19.56 -8.71 -25.14
C GLY A 161 -19.83 -7.25 -24.82
N LYS A 162 -20.59 -6.56 -25.69
CA LYS A 162 -20.94 -5.15 -25.49
C LYS A 162 -21.95 -5.00 -24.36
N GLU A 163 -21.77 -3.97 -23.54
CA GLU A 163 -22.80 -3.57 -22.57
C GLU A 163 -24.00 -2.95 -23.31
N LYS A 164 -25.22 -3.42 -22.98
CA LYS A 164 -26.49 -2.84 -23.42
C LYS A 164 -27.33 -2.48 -22.19
N GLU A 165 -28.33 -1.61 -22.37
CA GLU A 165 -29.19 -1.10 -21.29
C GLU A 165 -29.88 -2.18 -20.45
N GLU A 166 -30.12 -3.37 -21.00
CA GLU A 166 -30.87 -4.45 -20.32
C GLU A 166 -29.99 -5.64 -19.89
N ALA A 167 -28.91 -5.96 -20.62
CA ALA A 167 -27.98 -7.05 -20.30
C ALA A 167 -26.69 -6.96 -21.14
N LYS A 168 -25.55 -7.41 -20.60
CA LYS A 168 -24.29 -7.56 -21.33
C LYS A 168 -24.41 -8.71 -22.34
N GLU A 169 -23.91 -8.51 -23.56
CA GLU A 169 -23.75 -9.61 -24.53
C GLU A 169 -22.75 -10.66 -24.02
N PRO A 170 -22.85 -11.92 -24.46
CA PRO A 170 -21.92 -12.94 -24.04
C PRO A 170 -20.51 -12.70 -24.60
N ASP A 171 -19.51 -13.12 -23.84
CA ASP A 171 -18.11 -13.07 -24.25
C ASP A 171 -17.81 -14.21 -25.24
N THR A 172 -16.88 -13.97 -26.17
CA THR A 172 -16.47 -14.96 -27.17
C THR A 172 -14.97 -15.24 -27.05
N LEU A 173 -14.62 -16.53 -26.91
CA LEU A 173 -13.24 -17.00 -26.97
C LEU A 173 -12.92 -17.49 -28.37
N LEU A 174 -11.79 -17.02 -28.92
CA LEU A 174 -11.26 -17.50 -30.19
C LEU A 174 -9.87 -18.09 -29.96
N LEU A 175 -9.64 -19.28 -30.50
CA LEU A 175 -8.30 -19.84 -30.62
C LEU A 175 -7.79 -19.55 -32.03
N LEU A 176 -6.60 -18.96 -32.13
CA LEU A 176 -5.93 -18.63 -33.37
C LEU A 176 -4.57 -19.33 -33.43
N ASN A 177 -4.05 -19.58 -34.63
CA ASN A 177 -2.63 -19.86 -34.80
C ASN A 177 -1.80 -18.56 -34.77
N LYS A 178 -0.47 -18.68 -34.77
CA LYS A 178 0.45 -17.53 -34.79
C LYS A 178 0.33 -16.65 -36.04
N GLU A 179 -0.28 -17.15 -37.11
CA GLU A 179 -0.63 -16.41 -38.32
C GLU A 179 -1.97 -15.66 -38.21
N GLY A 180 -2.69 -15.78 -37.09
CA GLY A 180 -3.96 -15.09 -36.84
C GLY A 180 -5.18 -15.76 -37.50
N GLU A 181 -5.07 -17.01 -37.94
CA GLU A 181 -6.18 -17.80 -38.47
C GLU A 181 -6.95 -18.48 -37.34
N VAL A 182 -8.26 -18.28 -37.31
CA VAL A 182 -9.16 -18.84 -36.29
C VAL A 182 -9.29 -20.35 -36.49
N GLN A 183 -8.92 -21.11 -35.45
CA GLN A 183 -9.08 -22.56 -35.38
C GLN A 183 -10.49 -22.93 -34.89
N TRP A 184 -10.97 -22.25 -33.84
CA TRP A 184 -12.35 -22.37 -33.37
C TRP A 184 -12.80 -21.12 -32.61
N GLU A 185 -14.10 -21.02 -32.42
CA GLU A 185 -14.79 -19.94 -31.71
C GLU A 185 -15.85 -20.54 -30.77
N LYS A 186 -15.93 -20.04 -29.52
CA LYS A 186 -16.92 -20.45 -28.52
C LYS A 186 -17.42 -19.26 -27.71
N THR A 187 -18.70 -19.28 -27.36
CA THR A 187 -19.36 -18.21 -26.64
C THR A 187 -19.69 -18.63 -25.20
N PHE A 188 -19.51 -17.72 -24.25
CA PHE A 188 -19.76 -17.92 -22.82
C PHE A 188 -20.54 -16.71 -22.27
N PRO A 189 -21.43 -16.88 -21.28
CA PRO A 189 -22.18 -15.74 -20.72
C PRO A 189 -21.29 -14.61 -20.21
N ALA A 190 -20.27 -14.94 -19.40
CA ALA A 190 -19.21 -14.01 -19.01
C ALA A 190 -17.95 -14.78 -18.65
N VAL A 191 -16.81 -14.50 -19.29
CA VAL A 191 -15.53 -15.14 -19.00
C VAL A 191 -14.79 -14.32 -17.95
N LEU A 192 -14.42 -14.95 -16.83
CA LEU A 192 -13.63 -14.34 -15.75
C LEU A 192 -12.13 -14.36 -16.08
N ASP A 193 -11.59 -15.52 -16.45
CA ASP A 193 -10.19 -15.72 -16.89
C ASP A 193 -10.12 -16.88 -17.89
N ALA A 194 -9.15 -16.85 -18.79
CA ALA A 194 -8.90 -17.94 -19.73
C ALA A 194 -7.41 -18.02 -20.08
N LYS A 195 -6.86 -19.25 -20.07
CA LYS A 195 -5.43 -19.49 -20.31
C LYS A 195 -5.20 -20.73 -21.13
N ILE A 196 -4.17 -20.69 -21.97
CA ILE A 196 -3.67 -21.86 -22.70
C ILE A 196 -2.34 -22.29 -22.09
N ALA A 197 -2.24 -23.55 -21.68
CA ALA A 197 -1.06 -24.03 -20.95
C ALA A 197 -0.83 -25.54 -21.06
N GLY A 198 0.36 -25.94 -20.63
CA GLY A 198 0.77 -27.34 -20.56
C GLY A 198 1.08 -27.98 -21.91
N ARG A 199 1.59 -29.21 -21.87
CA ARG A 199 2.12 -29.91 -23.07
C ARG A 199 1.08 -30.20 -24.14
N GLY A 200 -0.19 -30.30 -23.76
CA GLY A 200 -1.29 -30.48 -24.70
C GLY A 200 -1.84 -29.18 -25.26
N ASN A 201 -1.34 -28.03 -24.78
CA ASN A 201 -1.94 -26.71 -25.01
C ASN A 201 -3.43 -26.73 -24.62
N ASP A 202 -3.74 -27.30 -23.45
CA ASP A 202 -5.11 -27.35 -22.95
C ASP A 202 -5.57 -25.93 -22.62
N VAL A 203 -6.86 -25.67 -22.80
CA VAL A 203 -7.50 -24.38 -22.59
C VAL A 203 -8.27 -24.42 -21.29
N PHE A 204 -7.86 -23.60 -20.33
CA PHE A 204 -8.46 -23.46 -19.01
C PHE A 204 -9.33 -22.22 -19.01
N ILE A 205 -10.59 -22.36 -18.62
CA ILE A 205 -11.58 -21.28 -18.67
C ILE A 205 -12.28 -21.22 -17.33
N ASN A 206 -12.35 -20.02 -16.77
CA ASN A 206 -13.24 -19.70 -15.67
C ASN A 206 -14.31 -18.72 -16.17
N TRP A 207 -15.58 -19.06 -16.04
CA TRP A 207 -16.72 -18.26 -16.53
C TRP A 207 -17.88 -18.27 -15.54
N LEU A 208 -18.83 -17.35 -15.71
CA LEU A 208 -20.08 -17.34 -14.94
C LEU A 208 -21.20 -18.05 -15.71
N GLU A 209 -21.89 -18.96 -15.03
CA GLU A 209 -23.11 -19.63 -15.48
C GLU A 209 -24.18 -19.45 -14.41
N ASP A 210 -25.29 -18.79 -14.73
CA ASP A 210 -26.36 -18.43 -13.78
C ASP A 210 -25.83 -17.72 -12.50
N ASP A 211 -24.92 -16.76 -12.68
CA ASP A 211 -24.20 -16.02 -11.63
C ASP A 211 -23.27 -16.87 -10.74
N GLU A 212 -23.09 -18.15 -11.05
CA GLU A 212 -22.17 -19.05 -10.36
C GLU A 212 -20.90 -19.27 -11.20
N PRO A 213 -19.70 -19.23 -10.59
CA PRO A 213 -18.45 -19.42 -11.31
C PRO A 213 -18.20 -20.89 -11.63
N VAL A 214 -17.77 -21.18 -12.85
CA VAL A 214 -17.48 -22.52 -13.35
C VAL A 214 -16.07 -22.55 -13.93
N LEU A 215 -15.28 -23.51 -13.46
CA LEU A 215 -13.96 -23.81 -13.98
C LEU A 215 -14.01 -25.03 -14.89
N GLY A 216 -13.58 -24.88 -16.13
CA GLY A 216 -13.52 -25.95 -17.12
C GLY A 216 -12.18 -26.02 -17.83
N VAL A 217 -11.83 -27.23 -18.24
CA VAL A 217 -10.63 -27.50 -19.04
C VAL A 217 -11.05 -28.16 -20.33
N PHE A 218 -10.54 -27.63 -21.43
CA PHE A 218 -10.84 -28.04 -22.79
C PHE A 218 -9.57 -28.47 -23.50
N SER A 219 -9.68 -29.41 -24.43
CA SER A 219 -8.58 -29.70 -25.35
C SER A 219 -8.30 -28.50 -26.25
N ILE A 220 -7.15 -28.52 -26.92
CA ILE A 220 -6.84 -27.50 -27.95
C ILE A 220 -7.89 -27.47 -29.07
N ASP A 221 -8.59 -28.58 -29.33
CA ASP A 221 -9.69 -28.66 -30.31
C ASP A 221 -11.01 -28.09 -29.78
N GLY A 222 -11.04 -27.65 -28.51
CA GLY A 222 -12.20 -27.10 -27.84
C GLY A 222 -13.12 -28.15 -27.20
N GLU A 223 -12.76 -29.43 -27.16
CA GLU A 223 -13.61 -30.45 -26.52
C GLU A 223 -13.47 -30.41 -24.99
N PRO A 224 -14.58 -30.45 -24.21
CA PRO A 224 -14.51 -30.41 -22.76
C PRO A 224 -13.82 -31.68 -22.22
N LEU A 225 -12.78 -31.49 -21.43
CA LEU A 225 -12.10 -32.57 -20.69
C LEU A 225 -12.78 -32.79 -19.34
N TRP A 226 -13.05 -31.71 -18.60
CA TRP A 226 -13.81 -31.73 -17.35
C TRP A 226 -14.25 -30.31 -16.93
N GLU A 227 -15.29 -30.24 -16.09
CA GLU A 227 -15.85 -29.00 -15.55
C GLU A 227 -16.16 -29.12 -14.04
N ARG A 228 -16.12 -27.99 -13.32
CA ARG A 228 -16.36 -27.87 -11.87
C ARG A 228 -17.07 -26.56 -11.55
N ALA A 229 -18.24 -26.64 -10.94
CA ALA A 229 -18.97 -25.47 -10.45
C ALA A 229 -18.40 -24.92 -9.12
N GLY A 230 -18.61 -23.63 -8.87
CA GLY A 230 -18.27 -22.90 -7.65
C GLY A 230 -16.81 -22.43 -7.55
N GLN A 231 -16.05 -22.30 -8.63
CA GLN A 231 -14.61 -21.97 -8.58
C GLN A 231 -14.31 -20.59 -9.16
N ASN A 232 -13.97 -19.59 -8.34
CA ASN A 232 -13.91 -18.16 -8.72
C ASN A 232 -12.54 -17.67 -9.21
N LEU A 233 -11.44 -18.27 -8.74
CA LEU A 233 -10.08 -17.85 -9.07
C LEU A 233 -9.32 -18.98 -9.76
N MET A 234 -8.35 -18.63 -10.61
CA MET A 234 -7.52 -19.62 -11.31
C MET A 234 -6.05 -19.19 -11.40
N SER A 235 -5.14 -20.10 -11.02
CA SER A 235 -3.70 -19.96 -11.20
C SER A 235 -3.08 -21.29 -11.57
N LEU A 236 -2.06 -21.28 -12.44
CA LEU A 236 -1.48 -22.50 -13.01
C LEU A 236 0.01 -22.35 -13.29
N ASP A 237 0.73 -23.46 -13.25
CA ASP A 237 2.17 -23.52 -13.57
C ASP A 237 2.36 -23.59 -15.10
N SER A 238 3.57 -23.34 -15.59
CA SER A 238 3.79 -23.31 -17.05
C SER A 238 3.48 -24.63 -17.76
N GLU A 239 3.63 -25.76 -17.06
CA GLU A 239 3.34 -27.09 -17.59
C GLU A 239 1.87 -27.52 -17.39
N ALA A 240 1.06 -26.69 -16.72
CA ALA A 240 -0.30 -27.00 -16.28
C ALA A 240 -0.40 -28.35 -15.55
N SER A 241 0.65 -28.68 -14.79
CA SER A 241 0.71 -29.85 -13.92
C SER A 241 -0.08 -29.62 -12.62
N MET A 242 -0.23 -28.36 -12.23
CA MET A 242 -0.92 -27.91 -11.03
C MET A 242 -1.83 -26.74 -11.37
N LEU A 243 -3.11 -26.94 -11.09
CA LEU A 243 -4.14 -25.94 -11.22
C LEU A 243 -4.64 -25.61 -9.82
N PHE A 244 -4.59 -24.34 -9.46
CA PHE A 244 -5.13 -23.83 -8.22
C PHE A 244 -6.37 -23.01 -8.50
N SER A 245 -7.39 -23.21 -7.68
CA SER A 245 -8.58 -22.38 -7.66
C SER A 245 -9.00 -22.06 -6.24
N ALA A 246 -9.86 -21.07 -6.09
CA ALA A 246 -10.44 -20.74 -4.80
C ALA A 246 -11.93 -20.44 -4.89
N ARG A 247 -12.60 -20.70 -3.78
CA ARG A 247 -13.98 -20.35 -3.48
C ARG A 247 -14.04 -19.81 -2.06
N GLU A 248 -14.40 -18.54 -1.91
CA GLU A 248 -14.44 -17.86 -0.60
C GLU A 248 -13.10 -18.03 0.13
N ASN A 249 -13.06 -18.77 1.24
CA ASN A 249 -11.86 -19.04 2.02
C ASN A 249 -11.17 -20.38 1.65
N GLN A 250 -11.74 -21.19 0.76
CA GLN A 250 -11.20 -22.50 0.39
C GLN A 250 -10.36 -22.41 -0.88
N VAL A 251 -9.14 -22.96 -0.82
CA VAL A 251 -8.25 -23.14 -1.96
C VAL A 251 -8.17 -24.61 -2.32
N PHE A 252 -8.30 -24.93 -3.60
CA PHE A 252 -8.22 -26.28 -4.14
C PHE A 252 -7.03 -26.41 -5.08
N ARG A 253 -6.36 -27.56 -5.01
CA ARG A 253 -5.37 -27.97 -6.01
C ARG A 253 -5.90 -29.13 -6.82
N TYR A 254 -5.98 -28.95 -8.13
CA TYR A 254 -6.32 -29.98 -9.09
C TYR A 254 -5.11 -30.43 -9.90
N ASN A 255 -5.11 -31.70 -10.26
CA ASN A 255 -4.27 -32.20 -11.35
C ASN A 255 -4.94 -31.95 -12.71
N ARG A 256 -4.21 -32.21 -13.80
CA ARG A 256 -4.71 -32.07 -15.18
C ARG A 256 -6.00 -32.86 -15.47
N SER A 257 -6.23 -34.00 -14.79
CA SER A 257 -7.46 -34.79 -14.94
C SER A 257 -8.65 -34.29 -14.09
N GLY A 258 -8.51 -33.14 -13.41
CA GLY A 258 -9.57 -32.57 -12.58
C GLY A 258 -9.80 -33.33 -11.27
N THR A 259 -8.84 -34.15 -10.84
CA THR A 259 -8.86 -34.78 -9.51
C THR A 259 -8.28 -33.80 -8.50
N GLU A 260 -8.98 -33.63 -7.38
CA GLU A 260 -8.50 -32.85 -6.25
C GLU A 260 -7.33 -33.59 -5.58
N ASN A 261 -6.20 -32.90 -5.45
CA ASN A 261 -5.03 -33.40 -4.75
C ASN A 261 -5.09 -33.03 -3.26
N TRP A 262 -5.45 -31.79 -2.96
CA TRP A 262 -5.66 -31.28 -1.60
C TRP A 262 -6.48 -29.99 -1.62
N SER A 263 -7.04 -29.63 -0.45
CA SER A 263 -7.69 -28.35 -0.16
C SER A 263 -7.09 -27.69 1.08
N TYR A 264 -7.12 -26.36 1.13
CA TYR A 264 -6.64 -25.53 2.23
C TYR A 264 -7.71 -24.50 2.59
N GLU A 265 -7.98 -24.34 3.88
CA GLU A 265 -8.92 -23.35 4.40
C GLU A 265 -8.13 -22.16 4.94
N ALA A 266 -8.29 -21.00 4.30
CA ALA A 266 -7.68 -19.75 4.70
C ALA A 266 -8.47 -19.06 5.82
N GLU A 267 -7.76 -18.27 6.63
CA GLU A 267 -8.36 -17.40 7.64
C GLU A 267 -8.81 -16.08 7.00
N GLY A 268 -9.86 -16.13 6.17
CA GLY A 268 -10.43 -14.99 5.44
C GLY A 268 -10.72 -15.30 3.98
N THR A 269 -11.26 -14.32 3.25
CA THR A 269 -11.62 -14.47 1.84
C THR A 269 -10.38 -14.43 0.95
N VAL A 270 -10.20 -15.42 0.07
CA VAL A 270 -9.09 -15.47 -0.89
C VAL A 270 -9.42 -14.60 -2.10
N ASN A 271 -8.65 -13.53 -2.31
CA ASN A 271 -8.86 -12.57 -3.41
C ASN A 271 -7.97 -12.86 -4.62
N ARG A 272 -6.75 -13.38 -4.41
CA ARG A 272 -5.82 -13.71 -5.51
C ARG A 272 -5.00 -14.95 -5.18
N ILE A 273 -4.69 -15.72 -6.23
CA ILE A 273 -3.78 -16.86 -6.19
C ILE A 273 -2.64 -16.61 -7.17
N ILE A 274 -1.41 -16.54 -6.67
CA ILE A 274 -0.22 -16.28 -7.47
C ILE A 274 0.68 -17.50 -7.35
N LEU A 275 0.88 -18.22 -8.45
CA LEU A 275 1.74 -19.40 -8.49
C LEU A 275 3.08 -19.07 -9.13
N ALA A 276 4.17 -19.57 -8.55
CA ALA A 276 5.47 -19.58 -9.20
C ALA A 276 5.39 -20.39 -10.51
N ARG A 277 6.15 -20.00 -11.54
CA ARG A 277 6.06 -20.64 -12.85
C ARG A 277 6.44 -22.12 -12.82
N ASP A 278 7.43 -22.48 -12.01
CA ASP A 278 7.82 -23.87 -11.77
C ASP A 278 6.85 -24.64 -10.85
N GLY A 279 5.85 -23.95 -10.32
CA GLY A 279 4.82 -24.48 -9.46
C GLY A 279 5.29 -24.88 -8.06
N SER A 280 6.53 -24.54 -7.69
CA SER A 280 7.11 -24.94 -6.42
C SER A 280 6.52 -24.21 -5.20
N ARG A 281 5.91 -23.05 -5.42
CA ARG A 281 5.43 -22.10 -4.39
C ARG A 281 4.19 -21.36 -4.87
N LEU A 282 3.33 -21.01 -3.94
CA LEU A 282 2.18 -20.13 -4.16
C LEU A 282 2.09 -19.04 -3.10
N ALA A 283 1.57 -17.89 -3.49
CA ALA A 283 1.16 -16.82 -2.60
C ALA A 283 -0.35 -16.59 -2.76
N LEU A 284 -1.04 -16.54 -1.63
CA LEU A 284 -2.45 -16.19 -1.54
C LEU A 284 -2.55 -14.78 -0.98
N VAL A 285 -3.38 -13.94 -1.59
CA VAL A 285 -3.79 -12.66 -1.01
C VAL A 285 -5.16 -12.86 -0.39
N ILE A 286 -5.23 -12.74 0.93
CA ILE A 286 -6.41 -13.00 1.74
C ILE A 286 -6.87 -11.68 2.37
N THR A 287 -8.18 -11.45 2.44
CA THR A 287 -8.77 -10.36 3.23
C THR A 287 -9.44 -10.92 4.47
N ASP A 288 -9.07 -10.38 5.63
CA ASP A 288 -9.78 -10.62 6.88
C ASP A 288 -11.13 -9.86 6.86
N GLU A 289 -12.23 -10.56 7.05
CA GLU A 289 -13.58 -9.99 6.92
C GLU A 289 -13.90 -8.96 8.02
N ALA A 290 -13.33 -9.12 9.22
CA ALA A 290 -13.61 -8.25 10.36
C ALA A 290 -12.85 -6.93 10.29
N THR A 291 -11.62 -6.97 9.78
CA THR A 291 -10.69 -5.83 9.76
C THR A 291 -10.47 -5.24 8.36
N GLN A 292 -10.92 -5.93 7.30
CA GLN A 292 -10.67 -5.62 5.89
C GLN A 292 -9.17 -5.61 5.51
N ASN A 293 -8.29 -6.03 6.41
CA ASN A 293 -6.85 -6.06 6.18
C ASN A 293 -6.51 -7.15 5.17
N GLN A 294 -5.59 -6.84 4.26
CA GLN A 294 -5.01 -7.83 3.35
C GLN A 294 -3.78 -8.48 3.97
N GLN A 295 -3.64 -9.78 3.75
CA GLN A 295 -2.48 -10.58 4.13
C GLN A 295 -1.98 -11.37 2.93
N LEU A 296 -0.66 -11.47 2.81
CA LEU A 296 -0.01 -12.45 1.95
C LEU A 296 0.28 -13.69 2.77
N LEU A 297 -0.27 -14.82 2.34
CA LEU A 297 0.05 -16.15 2.86
C LEU A 297 0.90 -16.89 1.83
N TYR A 298 2.10 -17.27 2.22
CA TYR A 298 3.05 -17.94 1.34
C TYR A 298 3.15 -19.43 1.70
N LEU A 299 2.93 -20.29 0.71
CA LEU A 299 2.83 -21.74 0.89
C LEU A 299 3.72 -22.49 -0.10
N ASN A 300 4.04 -23.74 0.25
CA ASN A 300 4.58 -24.69 -0.72
C ASN A 300 3.47 -25.37 -1.54
N ALA A 301 3.86 -26.09 -2.60
CA ALA A 301 2.93 -26.80 -3.49
C ALA A 301 2.04 -27.87 -2.82
N ASN A 302 2.34 -28.26 -1.58
CA ASN A 302 1.56 -29.21 -0.78
C ASN A 302 0.56 -28.53 0.17
N GLY A 303 0.50 -27.19 0.17
CA GLY A 303 -0.42 -26.41 1.00
C GLY A 303 0.11 -26.15 2.42
N GLU A 304 1.40 -26.42 2.69
CA GLU A 304 1.98 -26.08 3.98
C GLU A 304 2.30 -24.58 4.01
N LYS A 305 1.76 -23.88 5.02
CA LYS A 305 2.09 -22.48 5.32
C LYS A 305 3.57 -22.39 5.70
N LEU A 306 4.32 -21.58 4.97
CA LEU A 306 5.73 -21.28 5.28
C LEU A 306 5.83 -20.01 6.13
N TRP A 307 5.18 -18.93 5.68
CA TRP A 307 5.10 -17.67 6.41
C TRP A 307 3.91 -16.84 5.91
N SER A 308 3.61 -15.76 6.62
CA SER A 308 2.63 -14.77 6.19
C SER A 308 3.03 -13.37 6.63
N VAL A 309 2.62 -12.36 5.87
CA VAL A 309 2.88 -10.94 6.16
C VAL A 309 1.66 -10.11 5.82
N ARG A 310 1.40 -9.03 6.58
CA ARG A 310 0.36 -8.07 6.20
C ARG A 310 0.75 -7.39 4.90
N LEU A 311 -0.23 -7.20 4.02
CA LEU A 311 -0.09 -6.38 2.84
C LEU A 311 -0.69 -4.99 3.11
N PRO A 312 0.01 -3.93 2.70
CA PRO A 312 -0.63 -2.63 2.60
C PRO A 312 -1.77 -2.63 1.57
N ASP A 313 -2.67 -1.67 1.68
CA ASP A 313 -3.84 -1.56 0.80
C ASP A 313 -3.43 -1.56 -0.69
N GLU A 314 -4.19 -2.29 -1.49
CA GLU A 314 -4.00 -2.47 -2.94
C GLU A 314 -2.56 -2.82 -3.36
N SER A 315 -1.91 -3.70 -2.62
CA SER A 315 -0.58 -4.16 -2.98
C SER A 315 -0.58 -4.94 -4.30
N ASN A 316 0.37 -4.65 -5.19
CA ASN A 316 0.74 -5.56 -6.26
C ASN A 316 1.70 -6.61 -5.71
N VAL A 317 1.53 -7.88 -6.12
CA VAL A 317 2.35 -9.00 -5.64
C VAL A 317 2.83 -9.79 -6.85
N VAL A 318 4.13 -10.05 -6.92
CA VAL A 318 4.75 -10.86 -7.97
C VAL A 318 5.67 -11.90 -7.35
N LEU A 319 5.58 -13.13 -7.83
CA LEU A 319 6.53 -14.19 -7.50
C LEU A 319 7.60 -14.30 -8.58
N SER A 320 8.84 -14.48 -8.16
CA SER A 320 9.90 -14.97 -9.04
C SER A 320 9.52 -16.33 -9.67
N PRO A 321 10.06 -16.67 -10.86
CA PRO A 321 9.68 -17.90 -11.57
C PRO A 321 9.89 -19.20 -10.78
N ASN A 322 10.84 -19.19 -9.86
CA ASN A 322 11.17 -20.31 -8.97
C ASN A 322 10.57 -20.15 -7.55
N GLY A 323 9.76 -19.12 -7.35
CA GLY A 323 9.12 -18.80 -6.09
C GLY A 323 10.04 -18.29 -4.98
N ARG A 324 11.36 -18.19 -5.17
CA ARG A 324 12.31 -17.88 -4.07
C ARG A 324 12.27 -16.43 -3.58
N GLN A 325 11.71 -15.55 -4.37
CA GLN A 325 11.47 -14.14 -4.05
C GLN A 325 10.00 -13.79 -4.23
N VAL A 326 9.47 -13.02 -3.28
CA VAL A 326 8.15 -12.40 -3.30
C VAL A 326 8.34 -10.89 -3.33
N ILE A 327 7.82 -10.22 -4.35
CA ILE A 327 7.94 -8.77 -4.51
C ILE A 327 6.57 -8.17 -4.29
N VAL A 328 6.49 -7.24 -3.36
CA VAL A 328 5.27 -6.53 -2.99
C VAL A 328 5.48 -5.05 -3.26
N SER A 329 4.52 -4.40 -3.91
CA SER A 329 4.54 -2.94 -4.06
C SER A 329 3.21 -2.29 -3.71
N SER A 330 3.24 -1.20 -2.95
CA SER A 330 2.06 -0.36 -2.68
C SER A 330 2.44 1.13 -2.58
N TRP A 331 1.54 2.00 -3.02
CA TRP A 331 1.65 3.46 -2.88
C TRP A 331 0.53 4.05 -2.01
N ARG A 332 -0.44 3.23 -1.61
CA ARG A 332 -1.63 3.72 -0.90
C ARG A 332 -1.46 3.79 0.60
N GLN A 333 -0.49 3.11 1.19
CA GLN A 333 -0.33 3.03 2.64
C GLN A 333 0.09 4.35 3.31
N TYR A 334 1.02 5.08 2.69
CA TYR A 334 1.69 6.21 3.34
C TYR A 334 1.24 7.55 2.77
N ARG A 335 1.58 8.62 3.49
CA ARG A 335 1.29 10.01 3.10
C ARG A 335 1.82 10.35 1.72
N ASP A 336 3.03 9.92 1.43
CA ASP A 336 3.73 10.36 0.24
C ASP A 336 3.19 9.63 -0.99
N ASP A 337 3.17 10.30 -2.14
CA ASP A 337 2.83 9.68 -3.43
C ASP A 337 4.05 8.95 -3.99
N SER A 338 4.58 8.03 -3.19
CA SER A 338 5.70 7.15 -3.51
C SER A 338 5.26 5.69 -3.39
N THR A 339 5.68 4.90 -4.35
CA THR A 339 5.54 3.45 -4.32
C THR A 339 6.67 2.86 -3.50
N HIS A 340 6.30 2.04 -2.53
CA HIS A 340 7.25 1.23 -1.78
C HIS A 340 7.28 -0.15 -2.40
N VAL A 341 8.48 -0.65 -2.69
CA VAL A 341 8.70 -2.00 -3.22
C VAL A 341 9.54 -2.77 -2.22
N ILE A 342 8.96 -3.83 -1.67
CA ILE A 342 9.60 -4.71 -0.70
C ILE A 342 9.82 -6.08 -1.36
N THR A 343 11.03 -6.62 -1.22
CA THR A 343 11.36 -7.97 -1.68
C THR A 343 11.62 -8.86 -0.48
N TYR A 344 10.86 -9.94 -0.37
CA TYR A 344 11.03 -10.99 0.63
C TYR A 344 11.72 -12.21 0.01
N ASN A 345 12.55 -12.88 0.80
CA ASN A 345 13.08 -14.19 0.45
C ASN A 345 12.07 -15.31 0.76
N GLN A 346 12.45 -16.55 0.45
CA GLN A 346 11.61 -17.74 0.67
C GLN A 346 11.28 -18.02 2.15
N ASP A 347 12.07 -17.45 3.07
CA ASP A 347 11.95 -17.63 4.52
C ASP A 347 11.13 -16.50 5.17
N GLY A 348 10.70 -15.51 4.37
CA GLY A 348 9.86 -14.38 4.81
C GLY A 348 10.67 -13.17 5.30
N GLU A 349 11.99 -13.18 5.14
CA GLU A 349 12.85 -12.06 5.53
C GLU A 349 12.86 -11.00 4.42
N GLU A 350 12.76 -9.73 4.82
CA GLU A 350 12.93 -8.59 3.93
C GLU A 350 14.40 -8.48 3.51
N ILE A 351 14.68 -8.72 2.22
CA ILE A 351 16.05 -8.67 1.65
C ILE A 351 16.32 -7.40 0.83
N ASN A 352 15.27 -6.65 0.47
CA ASN A 352 15.40 -5.37 -0.23
C ASN A 352 14.15 -4.51 -0.01
N SER A 353 14.35 -3.19 0.05
CA SER A 353 13.31 -2.18 0.23
C SER A 353 13.66 -0.96 -0.61
N LEU A 354 12.76 -0.54 -1.51
CA LEU A 354 13.00 0.57 -2.44
C LEU A 354 11.84 1.57 -2.40
N GLY A 355 12.15 2.85 -2.24
CA GLY A 355 11.23 3.95 -2.51
C GLY A 355 11.28 4.36 -3.98
N VAL A 356 10.11 4.48 -4.61
CA VAL A 356 9.97 4.91 -6.00
C VAL A 356 9.03 6.10 -6.02
N ALA A 357 9.51 7.25 -6.49
CA ALA A 357 8.67 8.44 -6.63
C ALA A 357 7.58 8.22 -7.67
N GLY A 358 6.32 8.48 -7.28
CA GLY A 358 5.12 8.25 -8.09
C GLY A 358 4.38 6.96 -7.72
N ARG A 359 3.21 6.78 -8.33
CA ARG A 359 2.23 5.74 -7.98
C ARG A 359 2.28 4.60 -8.98
N ALA A 360 2.72 3.42 -8.56
CA ALA A 360 2.85 2.26 -9.43
C ALA A 360 1.50 1.55 -9.60
N GLU A 361 1.09 1.40 -10.86
CA GLU A 361 -0.18 0.80 -11.27
C GLU A 361 0.02 -0.58 -11.91
N LYS A 362 1.22 -0.84 -12.43
CA LYS A 362 1.57 -2.09 -13.12
C LYS A 362 2.97 -2.54 -12.71
N MET A 363 3.14 -3.84 -12.53
CA MET A 363 4.40 -4.44 -12.11
C MET A 363 4.61 -5.77 -12.84
N VAL A 364 5.74 -5.91 -13.51
CA VAL A 364 6.10 -7.13 -14.24
C VAL A 364 7.57 -7.47 -14.00
N LEU A 365 7.87 -8.74 -13.73
CA LEU A 365 9.23 -9.22 -13.48
C LEU A 365 9.81 -9.91 -14.71
N ALA A 366 11.02 -9.51 -15.12
CA ALA A 366 11.81 -10.24 -16.11
C ALA A 366 12.48 -11.47 -15.47
N ASP A 367 12.06 -12.65 -15.89
CA ASP A 367 12.37 -13.94 -15.26
C ASP A 367 13.86 -14.23 -14.99
N ARG A 368 14.76 -13.85 -15.91
CA ARG A 368 16.18 -14.24 -15.88
C ARG A 368 17.13 -13.15 -15.37
N THR A 369 16.68 -11.91 -15.29
CA THR A 369 17.56 -10.76 -15.02
C THR A 369 17.31 -10.11 -13.66
N SER A 370 16.31 -10.56 -12.89
CA SER A 370 15.91 -9.92 -11.64
C SER A 370 15.64 -8.42 -11.83
N VAL A 371 15.07 -8.07 -13.00
CA VAL A 371 14.66 -6.71 -13.34
C VAL A 371 13.16 -6.62 -13.21
N LEU A 372 12.72 -5.74 -12.32
CA LEU A 372 11.33 -5.36 -12.12
C LEU A 372 11.01 -4.15 -12.98
N VAL A 373 10.00 -4.28 -13.83
CA VAL A 373 9.47 -3.16 -14.63
C VAL A 373 8.23 -2.63 -13.92
N LEU A 374 8.26 -1.34 -13.57
CA LEU A 374 7.15 -0.63 -12.93
C LEU A 374 6.56 0.40 -13.88
N GLY A 375 5.26 0.33 -14.11
CA GLY A 375 4.50 1.38 -14.80
C GLY A 375 3.77 2.26 -13.78
N LEU A 376 4.03 3.56 -13.82
CA LEU A 376 3.41 4.53 -12.93
C LEU A 376 2.16 5.19 -13.54
N GLU A 377 1.30 5.71 -12.68
CA GLU A 377 0.08 6.46 -13.02
C GLU A 377 0.39 7.66 -13.93
N ASP A 378 1.56 8.30 -13.76
CA ASP A 378 1.96 9.48 -14.55
C ASP A 378 2.60 9.14 -15.92
N GLY A 379 2.62 7.86 -16.30
CA GLY A 379 3.18 7.40 -17.56
C GLY A 379 4.68 7.12 -17.57
N ARG A 380 5.35 7.20 -16.41
CA ARG A 380 6.74 6.74 -16.29
C ARG A 380 6.80 5.22 -16.22
N VAL A 381 7.85 4.67 -16.84
CA VAL A 381 8.21 3.26 -16.73
C VAL A 381 9.62 3.19 -16.14
N TYR A 382 9.80 2.47 -15.04
CA TYR A 382 11.10 2.28 -14.40
C TYR A 382 11.55 0.82 -14.47
N TYR A 383 12.86 0.65 -14.60
CA TYR A 383 13.54 -0.64 -14.59
C TYR A 383 14.39 -0.73 -13.33
N LEU A 384 14.01 -1.61 -12.41
CA LEU A 384 14.62 -1.72 -11.10
C LEU A 384 15.30 -3.07 -10.92
N SER A 385 16.55 -3.05 -10.46
CA SER A 385 17.23 -4.25 -9.99
C SER A 385 16.66 -4.67 -8.64
N ILE A 386 16.14 -5.90 -8.57
CA ILE A 386 15.67 -6.50 -7.31
C ILE A 386 16.61 -7.59 -6.81
N GLN A 387 17.86 -7.60 -7.29
CA GLN A 387 18.88 -8.49 -6.74
C GLN A 387 19.10 -8.16 -5.27
N ASP A 388 19.40 -9.22 -4.52
CA ASP A 388 19.80 -9.14 -3.13
C ASP A 388 21.07 -8.27 -3.02
N GLN A 389 20.92 -7.04 -2.57
CA GLN A 389 22.05 -6.12 -2.43
C GLN A 389 23.05 -6.57 -1.35
N SER A 390 22.69 -7.57 -0.53
CA SER A 390 23.64 -8.20 0.39
C SER A 390 24.76 -8.98 -0.34
N VAL A 391 24.52 -9.44 -1.58
CA VAL A 391 25.49 -10.29 -2.32
C VAL A 391 26.59 -9.48 -3.02
N GLN A 392 26.35 -8.20 -3.35
CA GLN A 392 27.41 -7.30 -3.86
C GLN A 392 28.27 -6.69 -2.74
N GLN A 393 27.88 -6.89 -1.49
CA GLN A 393 28.53 -6.37 -0.30
C GLN A 393 29.50 -7.40 0.31
N SER A 394 30.46 -7.88 -0.48
CA SER A 394 31.63 -8.60 0.04
C SER A 394 32.85 -7.72 0.29
N ASP A 395 32.75 -6.40 0.07
CA ASP A 395 33.75 -5.43 0.51
C ASP A 395 33.07 -4.22 1.18
N VAL A 396 33.09 -4.21 2.52
CA VAL A 396 32.77 -3.10 3.44
C VAL A 396 31.33 -2.54 3.37
N VAL A 397 30.38 -3.25 3.98
CA VAL A 397 29.22 -2.61 4.61
C VAL A 397 29.63 -2.30 6.03
N GLN A 398 29.77 -1.03 6.35
CA GLN A 398 29.36 -0.62 7.68
C GLN A 398 27.84 -0.58 7.58
N GLU A 399 27.14 -1.59 8.13
CA GLU A 399 25.73 -1.41 8.45
C GLU A 399 25.64 -0.07 9.19
N MET A 400 24.85 0.87 8.66
CA MET A 400 24.56 2.08 9.41
C MET A 400 23.90 1.61 10.70
N GLU A 401 24.62 1.76 11.81
CA GLU A 401 24.19 1.31 13.11
C GLU A 401 22.87 2.04 13.44
N LYS A 402 21.77 1.28 13.55
CA LYS A 402 20.45 1.83 13.88
C LYS A 402 20.56 2.64 15.18
N THR A 403 19.92 3.78 15.19
CA THR A 403 19.81 4.71 16.31
C THR A 403 18.57 4.43 17.14
N VAL A 404 18.45 5.06 18.31
CA VAL A 404 17.26 4.91 19.17
C VAL A 404 15.99 5.39 18.47
N GLU A 405 16.07 6.44 17.65
CA GLU A 405 14.94 7.07 16.95
C GLU A 405 14.40 6.21 15.79
N ASP A 406 15.22 5.26 15.30
CA ASP A 406 14.78 4.23 14.36
C ASP A 406 13.77 3.27 14.99
N TYR A 407 13.81 3.11 16.31
CA TYR A 407 12.93 2.24 17.08
C TYR A 407 11.86 3.00 17.87
N TYR A 408 12.19 4.14 18.50
CA TYR A 408 11.27 4.87 19.36
C TYR A 408 11.56 6.38 19.33
N ASN A 409 10.53 7.19 19.09
CA ASN A 409 10.62 8.65 19.19
C ASN A 409 10.25 9.09 20.62
N PRO A 410 11.22 9.55 21.44
CA PRO A 410 10.95 9.93 22.83
C PRO A 410 9.97 11.10 22.93
N VAL A 411 9.28 11.18 24.05
CA VAL A 411 8.29 12.25 24.28
C VAL A 411 8.96 13.62 24.21
N SER A 412 8.40 14.51 23.38
CA SER A 412 8.86 15.89 23.27
C SER A 412 8.01 16.83 24.11
N PHE A 413 8.69 17.79 24.73
CA PHE A 413 8.08 18.86 25.54
C PHE A 413 8.21 20.24 24.89
N THR A 414 8.78 20.29 23.68
CA THR A 414 9.10 21.55 23.00
C THR A 414 8.21 21.76 21.79
N ARG A 415 7.82 23.01 21.57
CA ARG A 415 7.06 23.42 20.37
C ARG A 415 8.02 24.10 19.39
N GLY A 416 8.03 23.66 18.14
CA GLY A 416 8.74 24.33 17.05
C GLY A 416 8.18 25.74 16.81
N GLU A 417 9.05 26.73 16.57
CA GLU A 417 8.62 28.08 16.21
C GLU A 417 7.91 28.08 14.85
N GLY A 418 6.73 28.70 14.77
CA GLY A 418 6.00 28.87 13.50
C GLY A 418 5.06 27.72 13.12
N GLU A 419 4.97 26.66 13.92
CA GLU A 419 4.20 25.44 13.61
C GLU A 419 3.01 25.22 14.55
N SER A 420 2.04 24.45 14.06
CA SER A 420 0.94 23.89 14.85
C SER A 420 1.15 22.39 15.00
N LEU A 421 0.81 21.85 16.17
CA LEU A 421 0.93 20.42 16.47
C LEU A 421 -0.48 19.86 16.63
N ILE A 422 -0.73 18.74 15.97
CA ILE A 422 -2.00 18.01 15.99
C ILE A 422 -1.74 16.56 16.36
N THR A 423 -2.68 15.92 17.05
CA THR A 423 -2.65 14.49 17.33
C THR A 423 -3.60 13.75 16.40
N LEU A 424 -3.08 12.74 15.70
CA LEU A 424 -3.78 11.87 14.76
C LEU A 424 -3.79 10.44 15.33
N PHE A 425 -4.74 9.60 14.95
CA PHE A 425 -4.83 8.23 15.47
C PHE A 425 -4.80 7.23 14.31
N PHE A 426 -3.72 6.47 14.19
CA PHE A 426 -3.52 5.46 13.14
C PHE A 426 -3.58 4.06 13.73
N TYR A 427 -3.82 3.05 12.90
CA TYR A 427 -3.74 1.66 13.35
C TYR A 427 -2.28 1.23 13.53
N ASP A 428 -2.02 0.33 14.48
CA ASP A 428 -0.81 -0.49 14.45
C ASP A 428 -0.82 -1.45 13.24
N GLU A 429 0.27 -2.19 13.05
CA GLU A 429 0.46 -3.12 11.93
C GLU A 429 -0.60 -4.22 11.91
N ASN A 430 -1.29 -4.51 13.02
CA ASN A 430 -2.33 -5.54 13.07
C ASN A 430 -3.74 -4.95 13.15
N ALA A 431 -3.90 -3.63 13.01
CA ALA A 431 -5.15 -2.91 13.26
C ALA A 431 -5.81 -3.26 14.61
N SER A 432 -5.00 -3.64 15.59
CA SER A 432 -5.45 -4.06 16.92
C SER A 432 -5.57 -2.87 17.87
N ASN A 433 -4.77 -1.82 17.65
CA ASN A 433 -4.76 -0.62 18.47
C ASN A 433 -4.72 0.65 17.62
N LEU A 434 -5.34 1.72 18.14
CA LEU A 434 -5.12 3.08 17.66
C LEU A 434 -3.93 3.72 18.37
N ILE A 435 -2.92 4.08 17.59
CA ILE A 435 -1.68 4.71 18.03
C ILE A 435 -1.79 6.23 17.80
N PRO A 436 -1.69 7.06 18.87
CA PRO A 436 -1.69 8.50 18.73
C PRO A 436 -0.36 8.97 18.16
N VAL A 437 -0.38 9.84 17.16
CA VAL A 437 0.79 10.41 16.51
C VAL A 437 0.70 11.92 16.58
N THR A 438 1.73 12.58 17.08
CA THR A 438 1.79 14.03 17.02
C THR A 438 2.46 14.46 15.73
N ARG A 439 1.76 15.23 14.89
CA ARG A 439 2.30 15.77 13.63
C ARG A 439 2.49 17.28 13.69
N ARG A 440 3.62 17.75 13.16
CA ARG A 440 3.84 19.17 12.87
C ARG A 440 3.17 19.56 11.56
N ILE A 441 2.38 20.63 11.61
CA ILE A 441 1.78 21.20 10.41
C ILE A 441 2.04 22.69 10.34
N LYS A 442 2.10 23.20 9.11
CA LYS A 442 2.15 24.64 8.86
C LYS A 442 0.90 25.30 9.44
N ARG A 443 1.05 26.54 9.92
CA ARG A 443 -0.10 27.32 10.39
C ARG A 443 -1.16 27.44 9.30
N THR A 444 -2.39 27.19 9.70
CA THR A 444 -3.58 27.11 8.85
C THR A 444 -4.72 27.91 9.48
N SER A 445 -5.71 28.30 8.68
CA SER A 445 -6.92 28.99 9.15
C SER A 445 -7.90 28.08 9.89
N SER A 446 -7.85 26.77 9.67
CA SER A 446 -8.69 25.78 10.37
C SER A 446 -7.86 24.57 10.78
N LEU A 447 -7.49 24.49 12.06
CA LEU A 447 -6.75 23.34 12.61
C LEU A 447 -7.59 22.06 12.56
N LEU A 448 -8.89 22.16 12.79
CA LEU A 448 -9.78 21.00 12.83
C LEU A 448 -9.89 20.33 11.46
N ARG A 449 -10.14 21.11 10.40
CA ARG A 449 -10.15 20.59 9.04
C ARG A 449 -8.78 20.03 8.64
N SER A 450 -7.70 20.75 8.97
CA SER A 450 -6.35 20.25 8.69
C SER A 450 -6.01 18.96 9.46
N SER A 451 -6.55 18.73 10.66
CA SER A 451 -6.37 17.44 11.34
C SER A 451 -7.03 16.29 10.58
N ILE A 452 -8.24 16.49 10.05
CA ILE A 452 -8.92 15.48 9.24
C ILE A 452 -8.18 15.24 7.92
N ASP A 453 -7.77 16.32 7.23
CA ASP A 453 -6.99 16.21 6.00
C ASP A 453 -5.67 15.45 6.24
N GLU A 454 -5.01 15.68 7.38
CA GLU A 454 -3.76 14.99 7.74
C GLU A 454 -3.97 13.54 8.21
N LEU A 455 -5.11 13.24 8.83
CA LEU A 455 -5.51 11.87 9.15
C LEU A 455 -5.76 11.06 7.87
N VAL A 456 -6.55 11.63 6.95
CA VAL A 456 -6.80 11.05 5.61
C VAL A 456 -5.53 10.98 4.78
N ARG A 457 -4.57 11.87 4.98
CA ARG A 457 -3.24 11.75 4.36
C ARG A 457 -2.50 10.50 4.83
N GLY A 458 -2.76 9.96 6.03
CA GLY A 458 -2.14 8.73 6.51
C GLY A 458 -0.81 8.92 7.25
N PRO A 459 -0.21 7.82 7.75
CA PRO A 459 1.03 7.85 8.51
C PRO A 459 2.25 8.07 7.60
N VAL A 460 3.39 8.45 8.20
CA VAL A 460 4.66 8.60 7.46
C VAL A 460 5.26 7.24 7.09
N GLN A 461 6.05 7.21 6.03
CA GLN A 461 6.86 6.06 5.63
C GLN A 461 7.76 5.59 6.79
N GLY A 462 7.95 4.28 6.91
CA GLY A 462 8.78 3.68 7.95
C GLY A 462 8.15 3.66 9.35
N SER A 463 7.01 4.33 9.58
CA SER A 463 6.30 4.28 10.87
C SER A 463 5.76 2.90 11.24
N ARG A 464 5.67 1.95 10.29
CA ARG A 464 4.99 0.66 10.49
C ARG A 464 3.52 0.81 10.95
N LEU A 465 2.92 2.00 10.85
CA LEU A 465 1.51 2.24 11.16
C LEU A 465 0.66 2.10 9.89
N SER A 466 -0.64 1.90 10.10
CA SER A 466 -1.63 1.75 9.03
C SER A 466 -2.69 2.84 9.05
N ARG A 467 -3.18 3.17 7.86
CA ARG A 467 -4.31 4.09 7.70
C ARG A 467 -5.54 3.54 8.41
N THR A 468 -6.25 4.43 9.08
CA THR A 468 -7.60 4.16 9.61
C THR A 468 -8.67 4.53 8.59
N ILE A 469 -8.36 5.47 7.70
CA ILE A 469 -9.28 5.95 6.66
C ILE A 469 -8.61 5.71 5.29
N PRO A 470 -9.32 5.10 4.32
CA PRO A 470 -8.80 4.88 2.98
C PRO A 470 -8.21 6.14 2.35
N LYS A 471 -7.15 5.96 1.57
CA LYS A 471 -6.56 7.04 0.76
C LYS A 471 -7.65 7.58 -0.18
N ASP A 472 -7.71 8.90 -0.33
CA ASP A 472 -8.68 9.64 -1.16
C ASP A 472 -10.12 9.74 -0.62
N ALA A 473 -10.42 9.20 0.56
CA ALA A 473 -11.72 9.42 1.21
C ALA A 473 -11.95 10.91 1.49
N GLN A 474 -13.13 11.42 1.10
CA GLN A 474 -13.49 12.83 1.32
C GLN A 474 -14.37 12.96 2.55
N VAL A 475 -13.75 13.32 3.69
CA VAL A 475 -14.49 13.58 4.92
C VAL A 475 -14.84 15.07 5.00
N GLY A 476 -16.13 15.38 4.91
CA GLY A 476 -16.65 16.73 5.12
C GLY A 476 -16.57 17.12 6.59
N VAL A 477 -16.30 18.40 6.87
CA VAL A 477 -16.13 18.91 8.23
C VAL A 477 -16.87 20.23 8.39
N SER A 478 -17.81 20.29 9.33
CA SER A 478 -18.48 21.52 9.74
C SER A 478 -18.64 21.60 11.26
N VAL A 479 -18.85 22.81 11.77
CA VAL A 479 -18.93 23.07 13.22
C VAL A 479 -20.11 24.00 13.50
N GLU A 480 -20.98 23.58 14.41
CA GLU A 480 -22.14 24.35 14.88
C GLU A 480 -22.28 24.18 16.40
N GLU A 481 -22.30 25.29 17.15
CA GLU A 481 -22.54 25.30 18.60
C GLU A 481 -21.75 24.26 19.43
N GLY A 482 -20.46 24.07 19.13
CA GLY A 482 -19.60 23.11 19.84
C GLY A 482 -19.73 21.66 19.37
N THR A 483 -20.64 21.38 18.43
CA THR A 483 -20.77 20.11 17.73
C THR A 483 -19.98 20.14 16.43
N VAL A 484 -19.13 19.14 16.23
CA VAL A 484 -18.42 18.91 14.97
C VAL A 484 -19.20 17.88 14.18
N GLN A 485 -19.65 18.23 12.98
CA GLN A 485 -20.21 17.26 12.04
C GLN A 485 -19.12 16.76 11.09
N LEU A 486 -18.99 15.44 11.02
CA LEU A 486 -18.09 14.72 10.12
C LEU A 486 -18.94 13.96 9.10
N ASP A 487 -18.85 14.41 7.85
CA ASP A 487 -19.62 13.84 6.73
C ASP A 487 -18.76 12.79 6.00
N LEU A 488 -19.18 11.54 6.07
CA LEU A 488 -18.46 10.39 5.51
C LEU A 488 -18.99 10.09 4.11
N PRO A 489 -18.13 9.64 3.19
CA PRO A 489 -18.57 9.25 1.85
C PRO A 489 -19.29 7.89 1.88
N ALA A 490 -20.32 7.72 1.05
CA ALA A 490 -21.12 6.49 1.01
C ALA A 490 -20.31 5.20 0.77
N GLN A 491 -19.17 5.26 0.08
CA GLN A 491 -18.33 4.07 -0.14
C GLN A 491 -17.82 3.45 1.17
N LEU A 492 -17.66 4.24 2.25
CA LEU A 492 -17.28 3.69 3.55
C LEU A 492 -18.45 3.01 4.26
N ASP A 493 -19.68 3.45 4.00
CA ASP A 493 -20.91 2.85 4.56
C ASP A 493 -21.18 1.46 3.94
N GLU A 494 -20.76 1.26 2.69
CA GLU A 494 -20.85 -0.02 1.99
C GLU A 494 -19.79 -1.04 2.46
N MET A 495 -18.82 -0.64 3.29
CA MET A 495 -17.78 -1.54 3.79
C MET A 495 -18.29 -2.48 4.89
N ALA A 496 -17.76 -3.70 4.90
CA ALA A 496 -18.00 -4.69 5.95
C ALA A 496 -16.86 -4.68 6.99
N GLY A 497 -17.07 -5.34 8.13
CA GLY A 497 -16.09 -5.47 9.21
C GLY A 497 -16.28 -4.46 10.33
N SER A 498 -16.93 -4.87 11.42
CA SER A 498 -17.16 -4.01 12.60
C SER A 498 -15.87 -3.46 13.19
N THR A 499 -14.78 -4.23 13.22
CA THR A 499 -13.51 -3.77 13.78
C THR A 499 -12.93 -2.62 12.94
N PHE A 500 -13.04 -2.72 11.61
CA PHE A 500 -12.66 -1.64 10.69
C PHE A 500 -13.52 -0.40 10.90
N ILE A 501 -14.85 -0.56 10.83
CA ILE A 501 -15.80 0.56 11.00
C ILE A 501 -15.63 1.26 12.35
N THR A 502 -15.47 0.49 13.44
CA THR A 502 -15.25 1.04 14.78
C THR A 502 -14.01 1.92 14.81
N GLY A 503 -12.88 1.44 14.29
CA GLY A 503 -11.66 2.24 14.36
C GLY A 503 -11.60 3.40 13.37
N VAL A 504 -12.36 3.37 12.26
CA VAL A 504 -12.61 4.58 11.43
C VAL A 504 -13.26 5.66 12.28
N LEU A 505 -14.38 5.35 12.94
CA LEU A 505 -15.12 6.31 13.76
C LEU A 505 -14.32 6.75 15.00
N ASP A 506 -13.67 5.83 15.71
CA ASP A 506 -12.86 6.17 16.89
C ASP A 506 -11.63 7.01 16.51
N SER A 507 -10.98 6.72 15.38
CA SER A 507 -9.85 7.52 14.88
C SER A 507 -10.27 8.96 14.60
N LEU A 508 -11.41 9.16 13.95
CA LEU A 508 -12.01 10.47 13.70
C LEU A 508 -12.38 11.18 15.01
N LEU A 509 -13.14 10.50 15.87
CA LEU A 509 -13.59 11.00 17.17
C LEU A 509 -12.41 11.48 18.02
N PHE A 510 -11.39 10.65 18.20
CA PHE A 510 -10.24 10.98 19.04
C PHE A 510 -9.41 12.11 18.44
N THR A 511 -9.28 12.15 17.12
CA THR A 511 -8.57 13.23 16.41
C THR A 511 -9.26 14.58 16.63
N VAL A 512 -10.59 14.69 16.48
CA VAL A 512 -11.28 15.98 16.69
C VAL A 512 -11.45 16.34 18.17
N SER A 513 -11.55 15.35 19.05
CA SER A 513 -11.68 15.55 20.50
C SER A 513 -10.43 16.14 21.17
N GLN A 514 -9.33 16.30 20.44
CA GLN A 514 -8.13 17.01 20.94
C GLN A 514 -8.41 18.51 21.19
N PHE A 515 -9.41 19.08 20.50
CA PHE A 515 -9.72 20.50 20.56
C PHE A 515 -10.71 20.80 21.70
N PRO A 516 -10.37 21.67 22.68
CA PRO A 516 -11.24 21.94 23.82
C PRO A 516 -12.60 22.57 23.48
N THR A 517 -12.77 23.12 22.28
CA THR A 517 -14.03 23.71 21.80
C THR A 517 -15.00 22.67 21.23
N VAL A 518 -14.57 21.42 21.10
CA VAL A 518 -15.40 20.31 20.60
C VAL A 518 -16.04 19.63 21.80
N GLU A 519 -17.35 19.77 21.91
CA GLU A 519 -18.18 19.18 22.96
C GLU A 519 -18.80 17.86 22.49
N GLN A 520 -19.22 17.79 21.22
CA GLN A 520 -19.83 16.63 20.60
C GLN A 520 -19.36 16.44 19.15
N VAL A 521 -19.48 15.21 18.66
CA VAL A 521 -19.19 14.82 17.27
C VAL A 521 -20.40 14.09 16.70
N ARG A 522 -20.88 14.54 15.55
CA ARG A 522 -21.98 13.89 14.81
C ARG A 522 -21.44 13.36 13.48
N TYR A 523 -21.84 12.15 13.12
CA TYR A 523 -21.53 11.58 11.80
C TYR A 523 -22.72 11.72 10.86
N THR A 524 -22.44 12.00 9.58
CA THR A 524 -23.42 11.93 8.48
C THR A 524 -22.81 11.15 7.32
N VAL A 525 -23.64 10.68 6.38
CA VAL A 525 -23.20 9.99 5.17
C VAL A 525 -23.77 10.70 3.94
N ASP A 526 -22.90 11.15 3.03
CA ASP A 526 -23.27 11.95 1.84
C ASP A 526 -24.24 13.11 2.17
N GLY A 527 -24.00 13.78 3.30
CA GLY A 527 -24.78 14.91 3.81
C GLY A 527 -26.11 14.53 4.46
N GLN A 528 -26.40 13.24 4.65
CA GLN A 528 -27.65 12.74 5.24
C GLN A 528 -27.39 12.12 6.63
N GLU A 529 -28.32 12.36 7.56
CA GLU A 529 -28.34 11.64 8.83
C GLU A 529 -28.69 10.17 8.59
N GLN A 530 -27.95 9.29 9.25
CA GLN A 530 -28.18 7.85 9.18
C GLN A 530 -28.36 7.31 10.61
N GLU A 531 -29.16 6.27 10.74
CA GLU A 531 -29.29 5.56 12.02
C GLU A 531 -28.10 4.64 12.26
N PHE A 532 -27.61 4.01 11.19
CA PHE A 532 -26.54 3.03 11.21
C PHE A 532 -25.49 3.34 10.15
N PHE A 533 -24.27 2.86 10.39
CA PHE A 533 -23.13 2.99 9.48
C PHE A 533 -22.39 1.66 9.33
N GLY A 534 -21.97 1.34 8.10
CA GLY A 534 -21.36 0.07 7.73
C GLY A 534 -22.38 -1.06 7.56
N GLN A 535 -22.03 -2.12 6.82
CA GLN A 535 -22.94 -3.26 6.59
C GLN A 535 -23.35 -3.99 7.88
N GLU A 536 -22.55 -3.90 8.93
CA GLU A 536 -22.83 -4.52 10.24
C GLU A 536 -23.73 -3.67 11.14
N GLY A 537 -24.00 -2.42 10.75
CA GLY A 537 -24.99 -1.56 11.39
C GLY A 537 -24.54 -0.95 12.72
N MET A 538 -23.43 -0.19 12.72
CA MET A 538 -23.02 0.58 13.90
C MET A 538 -23.92 1.82 14.07
N ALA A 539 -24.54 1.99 15.23
CA ALA A 539 -25.42 3.13 15.48
C ALA A 539 -24.65 4.47 15.46
N ILE A 540 -25.14 5.44 14.68
CA ILE A 540 -24.59 6.80 14.55
C ILE A 540 -25.65 7.91 14.58
N ASP A 541 -26.89 7.58 14.95
CA ASP A 541 -28.05 8.48 15.05
C ASP A 541 -27.83 9.63 16.07
N GLU A 542 -27.16 9.33 17.17
CA GLU A 542 -26.91 10.28 18.26
C GLU A 542 -25.48 10.87 18.22
N PRO A 543 -25.29 12.14 18.61
CA PRO A 543 -23.97 12.72 18.77
C PRO A 543 -23.13 12.00 19.82
N PHE A 544 -21.87 11.75 19.48
CA PHE A 544 -20.87 11.22 20.39
C PHE A 544 -20.30 12.35 21.23
N ALA A 545 -20.26 12.18 22.55
CA ALA A 545 -19.55 13.11 23.42
C ALA A 545 -18.07 13.18 23.03
N SER A 546 -17.48 14.37 23.08
CA SER A 546 -16.04 14.57 22.88
C SER A 546 -15.26 13.72 23.89
N ARG A 547 -14.40 12.84 23.38
CA ARG A 547 -13.57 11.91 24.18
C ARG A 547 -12.11 12.27 24.01
N ARG A 548 -11.64 13.24 24.80
CA ARG A 548 -10.23 13.65 24.75
C ARG A 548 -9.33 12.46 25.09
N PHE A 549 -8.60 11.96 24.10
CA PHE A 549 -7.77 10.75 24.20
C PHE A 549 -8.57 9.47 24.56
N GLY A 550 -9.83 9.37 24.11
CA GLY A 550 -10.69 8.21 24.38
C GLY A 550 -11.26 8.14 25.80
N ARG A 551 -10.87 9.06 26.68
CA ARG A 551 -11.24 9.04 28.11
C ARG A 551 -12.72 9.30 28.34
N GLN A 552 -13.38 8.38 29.04
CA GLN A 552 -14.73 8.57 29.57
C GLN A 552 -14.73 9.16 30.98
N GLU A 553 -15.89 9.62 31.43
CA GLU A 553 -16.05 10.15 32.78
C GLU A 553 -15.77 9.05 33.83
N GLY A 554 -14.94 9.36 34.83
CA GLY A 554 -14.54 8.40 35.87
C GLY A 554 -13.26 7.61 35.56
N GLU A 555 -12.89 7.49 34.29
CA GLU A 555 -11.69 6.77 33.88
C GLU A 555 -10.42 7.60 34.06
N ARG A 556 -9.27 6.91 34.08
CA ARG A 556 -7.93 7.49 34.12
C ARG A 556 -7.18 7.18 32.83
N LEU A 557 -6.50 8.18 32.28
CA LEU A 557 -5.70 8.05 31.06
C LEU A 557 -4.36 7.41 31.40
N ILE A 558 -4.01 6.33 30.72
CA ILE A 558 -2.76 5.59 30.87
C ILE A 558 -2.00 5.63 29.55
N PHE A 559 -0.69 5.86 29.64
CA PHE A 559 0.23 5.67 28.52
C PHE A 559 0.80 4.27 28.62
N ALA A 560 0.39 3.41 27.70
CA ALA A 560 0.85 2.03 27.63
C ALA A 560 1.86 1.88 26.48
N PRO A 561 2.90 1.06 26.64
CA PRO A 561 3.71 0.61 25.52
C PRO A 561 2.91 -0.09 24.43
N ALA A 562 3.35 0.10 23.19
CA ALA A 562 2.86 -0.59 22.01
C ALA A 562 4.02 -0.85 21.04
N GLN A 563 3.84 -1.81 20.14
CA GLN A 563 4.80 -2.12 19.08
C GLN A 563 4.05 -2.29 17.76
N SER A 564 4.65 -1.79 16.68
CA SER A 564 4.17 -1.93 15.31
C SER A 564 5.38 -2.25 14.43
N GLY A 565 5.43 -3.46 13.85
CA GLY A 565 6.65 -3.99 13.24
C GLY A 565 7.85 -3.94 14.20
N ASP A 566 8.94 -3.31 13.75
CA ASP A 566 10.15 -3.08 14.54
C ASP A 566 10.13 -1.77 15.36
N ARG A 567 9.04 -0.99 15.33
CA ARG A 567 8.94 0.29 16.04
C ARG A 567 8.11 0.20 17.31
N TYR A 568 8.52 0.94 18.32
CA TYR A 568 7.85 1.11 19.61
C TYR A 568 7.08 2.43 19.66
N TYR A 569 5.97 2.42 20.39
CA TYR A 569 5.03 3.54 20.50
C TYR A 569 4.48 3.66 21.91
N LEU A 570 4.00 4.86 22.28
CA LEU A 570 3.08 5.02 23.39
C LEU A 570 1.65 5.06 22.87
N ARG A 571 0.82 4.08 23.25
CA ARG A 571 -0.63 4.14 23.05
C ARG A 571 -1.31 4.80 24.24
N MET A 572 -2.43 5.47 23.97
CA MET A 572 -3.30 6.04 25.01
C MET A 572 -4.44 5.06 25.26
N THR A 573 -4.59 4.61 26.50
CA THR A 573 -5.70 3.75 26.93
C THR A 573 -6.33 4.31 28.20
N THR A 574 -7.55 3.91 28.51
CA THR A 574 -8.24 4.34 29.72
C THR A 574 -8.67 3.15 30.56
N ASN A 575 -8.71 3.33 31.87
CA ASN A 575 -9.19 2.31 32.78
C ASN A 575 -9.80 2.95 34.04
N GLU A 576 -10.74 2.25 34.64
CA GLU A 576 -11.28 2.61 35.95
C GLU A 576 -10.36 2.08 37.05
N PHE A 577 -10.06 2.93 38.03
CA PHE A 577 -9.28 2.55 39.19
C PHE A 577 -10.07 2.85 40.45
N LEU A 578 -9.78 2.09 41.51
CA LEU A 578 -10.23 2.46 42.86
C LEU A 578 -9.84 3.92 43.15
N PRO A 579 -10.66 4.66 43.93
CA PRO A 579 -10.45 6.09 44.21
C PRO A 579 -9.30 6.33 45.21
N LEU A 580 -8.12 5.84 44.87
CA LEU A 580 -6.87 5.97 45.62
C LEU A 580 -6.26 7.37 45.40
N ARG A 581 -5.37 7.77 46.31
CA ARG A 581 -4.64 9.04 46.26
C ARG A 581 -3.15 8.84 46.55
N ASP A 582 -2.37 9.85 46.19
CA ASP A 582 -0.94 9.96 46.51
C ASP A 582 -0.16 8.69 46.14
N ARG A 583 0.68 8.19 47.06
CA ARG A 583 1.52 7.01 46.88
C ARG A 583 0.75 5.77 46.42
N ALA A 584 -0.39 5.45 47.04
CA ALA A 584 -1.16 4.25 46.70
C ALA A 584 -1.71 4.29 45.27
N LEU A 585 -2.12 5.49 44.81
CA LEU A 585 -2.52 5.69 43.42
C LEU A 585 -1.32 5.48 42.48
N ILE A 586 -0.19 6.11 42.76
CA ILE A 586 1.02 6.00 41.93
C ILE A 586 1.48 4.54 41.84
N GLU A 587 1.55 3.82 42.96
CA GLU A 587 1.91 2.39 42.96
C GLU A 587 0.98 1.56 42.06
N THR A 588 -0.32 1.83 42.12
CA THR A 588 -1.32 1.11 41.29
C THR A 588 -1.13 1.42 39.80
N LEU A 589 -0.94 2.71 39.47
CA LEU A 589 -0.71 3.15 38.08
C LEU A 589 0.59 2.55 37.52
N VAL A 590 1.68 2.60 38.29
CA VAL A 590 2.97 2.05 37.86
C VAL A 590 2.88 0.54 37.68
N ARG A 591 2.25 -0.18 38.61
CA ARG A 591 2.03 -1.63 38.45
C ARG A 591 1.24 -1.96 37.18
N TYR A 592 0.22 -1.16 36.86
CA TYR A 592 -0.54 -1.32 35.63
C TYR A 592 0.34 -1.09 34.39
N VAL A 593 1.12 0.00 34.34
CA VAL A 593 2.05 0.27 33.23
C VAL A 593 3.09 -0.84 33.09
N LEU A 594 3.67 -1.33 34.20
CA LEU A 594 4.63 -2.45 34.17
C LEU A 594 3.99 -3.74 33.65
N ALA A 595 2.71 -4.00 33.97
CA ALA A 595 1.96 -5.14 33.45
C ALA A 595 1.75 -5.03 31.93
N GLU A 596 1.32 -3.86 31.44
CA GLU A 596 1.20 -3.56 30.01
C GLU A 596 2.55 -3.62 29.28
N SER A 597 3.63 -3.37 30.00
CA SER A 597 4.99 -3.41 29.45
C SER A 597 5.55 -4.83 29.32
N GLN A 598 5.02 -5.83 30.04
CA GLN A 598 5.63 -7.17 30.09
C GLN A 598 5.91 -7.82 28.73
N PRO A 599 5.02 -7.73 27.71
CA PRO A 599 5.27 -8.38 26.41
C PRO A 599 6.56 -7.93 25.73
N PHE A 600 7.08 -6.76 26.07
CA PHE A 600 8.29 -6.16 25.47
C PHE A 600 9.58 -6.52 26.22
N PHE A 601 9.50 -7.32 27.29
CA PHE A 601 10.64 -7.68 28.16
C PHE A 601 10.59 -9.18 28.51
N SER A 602 11.69 -9.91 28.30
CA SER A 602 11.78 -11.37 28.58
C SER A 602 11.78 -11.78 30.07
N TYR A 603 11.70 -10.83 31.00
CA TYR A 603 11.67 -11.07 32.44
C TYR A 603 10.65 -10.14 33.09
N ASN A 604 10.01 -10.61 34.17
CA ASN A 604 9.01 -9.84 34.89
C ASN A 604 9.55 -8.47 35.33
N LEU A 605 8.87 -7.42 34.88
CA LEU A 605 8.99 -6.07 35.40
C LEU A 605 8.19 -5.96 36.70
N GLU A 606 8.85 -5.56 37.79
CA GLU A 606 8.23 -5.47 39.11
C GLU A 606 8.54 -4.13 39.77
N LEU A 607 7.53 -3.58 40.44
CA LEU A 607 7.67 -2.38 41.27
C LEU A 607 8.12 -2.78 42.68
N GLN A 608 9.28 -2.27 43.09
CA GLN A 608 9.86 -2.48 44.42
C GLN A 608 9.32 -1.48 45.43
N ASP A 609 9.41 -0.17 45.14
CA ASP A 609 8.88 0.87 46.02
C ASP A 609 8.49 2.15 45.25
N VAL A 610 7.65 2.97 45.87
CA VAL A 610 7.39 4.35 45.44
C VAL A 610 7.51 5.27 46.63
N THR A 611 8.39 6.26 46.53
CA THR A 611 8.52 7.34 47.51
C THR A 611 8.30 8.70 46.87
N ILE A 612 7.91 9.68 47.68
CA ILE A 612 7.67 11.06 47.22
C ILE A 612 8.49 11.97 48.13
N GLU A 613 9.48 12.63 47.56
CA GLU A 613 10.40 13.52 48.29
C GLU A 613 10.54 14.83 47.53
N ASN A 614 10.32 15.97 48.21
CA ASN A 614 10.47 17.30 47.60
C ASN A 614 9.74 17.48 46.25
N SER A 615 8.52 16.92 46.14
CA SER A 615 7.71 16.91 44.91
C SER A 615 8.30 16.11 43.73
N VAL A 616 9.33 15.29 43.99
CA VAL A 616 9.85 14.28 43.07
C VAL A 616 9.24 12.93 43.44
N VAL A 617 8.69 12.22 42.46
CA VAL A 617 8.24 10.84 42.62
C VAL A 617 9.41 9.92 42.27
N HIS A 618 9.87 9.15 43.25
CA HIS A 618 10.87 8.12 43.06
C HIS A 618 10.16 6.79 42.85
N VAL A 619 10.39 6.18 41.69
CA VAL A 619 9.86 4.86 41.33
C VAL A 619 11.03 3.89 41.30
N ASP A 620 11.07 2.97 42.26
CA ASP A 620 12.13 1.97 42.34
C ASP A 620 11.64 0.65 41.74
N LEU A 621 12.29 0.20 40.67
CA LEU A 621 12.00 -1.05 39.98
C LEU A 621 12.90 -2.17 40.51
N ALA A 622 12.41 -3.40 40.45
CA ALA A 622 13.19 -4.56 40.86
C ALA A 622 14.37 -4.84 39.91
N GLN A 623 15.43 -5.45 40.45
CA GLN A 623 16.67 -5.78 39.75
C GLN A 623 16.56 -6.47 38.37
N PRO A 624 15.59 -7.37 38.08
CA PRO A 624 15.55 -8.12 36.82
C PRO A 624 15.58 -7.26 35.54
N ILE A 625 15.07 -6.02 35.59
CA ILE A 625 15.09 -5.10 34.44
C ILE A 625 16.51 -4.80 33.95
N ARG A 626 17.54 -4.88 34.81
CA ARG A 626 18.94 -4.63 34.41
C ARG A 626 19.41 -5.59 33.32
N ARG A 627 18.80 -6.77 33.19
CA ARG A 627 19.13 -7.74 32.13
C ARG A 627 18.65 -7.31 30.74
N HIS A 628 17.73 -6.35 30.67
CA HIS A 628 17.22 -5.76 29.43
C HIS A 628 17.93 -4.47 29.03
N LEU A 629 18.85 -3.99 29.87
CA LEU A 629 19.65 -2.80 29.59
C LEU A 629 20.91 -3.20 28.79
N GLY A 630 20.68 -3.61 27.55
CA GLY A 630 21.73 -3.95 26.58
C GLY A 630 22.60 -2.75 26.18
N ASN A 631 23.55 -2.98 25.28
CA ASN A 631 24.42 -1.93 24.73
C ASN A 631 24.04 -1.52 23.31
N ASP A 632 22.83 -1.86 22.89
CA ASP A 632 22.25 -1.62 21.57
C ASP A 632 21.14 -0.57 21.62
N ALA A 633 20.84 0.02 20.45
CA ALA A 633 19.84 1.09 20.33
C ALA A 633 18.41 0.62 20.62
N GLU A 634 18.07 -0.63 20.29
CA GLU A 634 16.74 -1.19 20.52
C GLU A 634 16.44 -1.34 22.02
N SER A 635 17.43 -1.83 22.79
CA SER A 635 17.35 -1.91 24.26
C SER A 635 17.24 -0.53 24.91
N ALA A 636 17.92 0.48 24.37
CA ALA A 636 17.78 1.87 24.81
C ALA A 636 16.38 2.44 24.48
N ALA A 637 15.84 2.12 23.31
CA ALA A 637 14.50 2.51 22.88
C ALA A 637 13.40 1.92 23.77
N ARG A 638 13.46 0.61 24.08
CA ARG A 638 12.53 -0.03 25.03
C ARG A 638 12.55 0.62 26.41
N ALA A 639 13.75 0.95 26.91
CA ALA A 639 13.90 1.61 28.20
C ALA A 639 13.34 3.04 28.20
N ALA A 640 13.57 3.80 27.12
CA ALA A 640 13.01 5.13 26.93
C ALA A 640 11.47 5.09 26.88
N MET A 641 10.89 4.16 26.13
CA MET A 641 9.43 3.95 26.06
C MET A 641 8.85 3.65 27.44
N LEU A 642 9.43 2.71 28.19
CA LEU A 642 8.97 2.37 29.54
C LEU A 642 9.05 3.58 30.49
N ARG A 643 10.17 4.32 30.45
CA ARG A 643 10.35 5.52 31.26
C ARG A 643 9.26 6.55 30.96
N ASP A 644 8.97 6.79 29.69
CA ASP A 644 8.00 7.79 29.25
C ASP A 644 6.56 7.37 29.58
N ALA A 645 6.23 6.08 29.40
CA ALA A 645 4.96 5.49 29.80
C ALA A 645 4.67 5.69 31.30
N ILE A 646 5.63 5.38 32.16
CA ILE A 646 5.54 5.59 33.62
C ILE A 646 5.37 7.09 33.92
N SER A 647 6.25 7.92 33.36
CA SER A 647 6.33 9.34 33.69
C SER A 647 5.07 10.11 33.30
N LEU A 648 4.55 9.89 32.08
CA LEU A 648 3.33 10.55 31.62
C LEU A 648 2.09 10.03 32.35
N THR A 649 2.01 8.74 32.64
CA THR A 649 0.88 8.17 33.40
C THR A 649 0.80 8.77 34.80
N ILE A 650 1.93 8.93 35.49
CA ILE A 650 1.98 9.60 36.80
C ILE A 650 1.58 11.08 36.66
N ALA A 651 2.14 11.78 35.67
CA ALA A 651 1.89 13.22 35.48
C ALA A 651 0.42 13.54 35.15
N GLU A 652 -0.26 12.71 34.37
CA GLU A 652 -1.68 12.91 34.05
C GLU A 652 -2.64 12.60 35.20
N ASN A 653 -2.28 11.68 36.10
CA ASN A 653 -3.21 11.14 37.09
C ASN A 653 -2.95 11.57 38.53
N ALA A 654 -1.69 11.88 38.86
CA ALA A 654 -1.25 12.29 40.18
C ALA A 654 -0.66 13.71 40.20
N PHE A 655 -0.55 14.38 39.04
CA PHE A 655 -0.11 15.77 38.89
C PHE A 655 1.31 16.08 39.40
N TYR A 656 2.19 15.07 39.44
CA TYR A 656 3.62 15.26 39.67
C TYR A 656 4.36 15.39 38.34
N SER A 657 5.21 16.40 38.21
CA SER A 657 5.98 16.66 36.99
C SER A 657 7.43 16.17 37.04
N GLN A 658 7.96 15.83 38.22
CA GLN A 658 9.31 15.33 38.39
C GLN A 658 9.28 13.86 38.80
N ILE A 659 9.80 12.99 37.93
CA ILE A 659 9.84 11.56 38.14
C ILE A 659 11.29 11.09 38.03
N GLN A 660 11.73 10.29 38.99
CA GLN A 660 13.03 9.63 38.98
C GLN A 660 12.83 8.12 39.11
N ILE A 661 13.39 7.37 38.16
CA ILE A 661 13.31 5.93 38.15
C ILE A 661 14.66 5.35 38.57
N THR A 662 14.64 4.42 39.53
CA THR A 662 15.80 3.67 39.99
C THR A 662 15.56 2.17 39.85
N VAL A 663 16.64 1.39 39.97
CA VAL A 663 16.57 -0.06 40.00
C VAL A 663 17.38 -0.58 41.18
N ASP A 664 16.69 -1.17 42.16
CA ASP A 664 17.27 -1.58 43.45
C ASP A 664 17.97 -0.40 44.16
N GLY A 665 17.30 0.75 44.19
CA GLY A 665 17.76 1.98 44.85
C GLY A 665 18.85 2.77 44.12
N GLU A 666 19.34 2.30 42.98
CA GLU A 666 20.38 2.97 42.20
C GLU A 666 19.90 3.43 40.82
N ILE A 667 20.46 4.52 40.31
CA ILE A 667 20.25 4.92 38.91
C ILE A 667 20.94 3.87 38.01
N PRO A 668 20.24 3.25 37.06
CA PRO A 668 20.86 2.25 36.20
C PRO A 668 22.05 2.81 35.41
N GLN A 669 23.21 2.17 35.57
CA GLN A 669 24.39 2.48 34.75
C GLN A 669 24.18 1.90 33.35
N THR A 670 24.22 2.77 32.35
CA THR A 670 23.90 2.44 30.96
C THR A 670 24.84 3.15 29.99
N SER A 671 24.85 2.74 28.73
CA SER A 671 25.65 3.37 27.67
C SER A 671 25.14 4.80 27.36
N GLN A 672 25.86 5.55 26.53
CA GLN A 672 25.45 6.89 26.10
C GLN A 672 24.16 6.91 25.26
N LEU A 673 23.68 5.75 24.80
CA LEU A 673 22.44 5.63 24.04
C LEU A 673 21.19 5.85 24.92
N TYR A 674 21.30 5.63 26.23
CA TYR A 674 20.16 5.72 27.13
C TYR A 674 19.85 7.16 27.50
N LEU A 675 18.56 7.50 27.39
CA LEU A 675 18.08 8.76 27.94
C LEU A 675 18.14 8.75 29.47
N PRO A 676 18.20 9.92 30.13
CA PRO A 676 18.20 9.98 31.58
C PRO A 676 16.98 9.28 32.19
N TRP A 677 17.19 8.52 33.27
CA TRP A 677 16.12 7.89 34.07
C TRP A 677 15.33 8.89 34.95
N SER A 678 15.57 10.17 34.75
CA SER A 678 14.83 11.27 35.36
C SER A 678 14.09 12.06 34.28
N SER A 679 12.82 12.37 34.52
CA SER A 679 11.96 13.10 33.60
C SER A 679 11.36 14.33 34.27
N VAL A 680 11.36 15.45 33.55
CA VAL A 680 10.64 16.68 33.93
C VAL A 680 9.54 16.92 32.91
N ILE A 681 8.31 16.56 33.27
CA ILE A 681 7.13 16.63 32.40
C ILE A 681 6.61 18.07 32.37
N SER A 682 6.41 18.61 31.17
CA SER A 682 5.76 19.90 30.97
C SER A 682 4.64 19.79 29.93
N ARG A 683 3.70 20.73 29.95
CA ARG A 683 2.57 20.79 29.02
C ARG A 683 2.71 22.01 28.11
N PRO A 684 2.44 21.89 26.80
CA PRO A 684 2.04 20.65 26.10
C PRO A 684 3.21 19.67 25.96
N TYR A 685 2.89 18.38 25.87
CA TYR A 685 3.81 17.30 25.50
C TYR A 685 3.29 16.58 24.25
N PHE A 686 4.19 15.90 23.56
CA PHE A 686 3.95 15.30 22.25
C PHE A 686 4.50 13.88 22.25
N VAL A 687 3.61 12.91 22.07
CA VAL A 687 3.97 11.49 21.96
C VAL A 687 4.07 11.09 20.49
N ASN A 688 4.94 10.12 20.20
CA ASN A 688 5.12 9.54 18.88
C ASN A 688 5.21 10.62 17.80
N LEU A 689 6.13 11.56 18.01
CA LEU A 689 6.26 12.77 17.20
C LEU A 689 6.73 12.40 15.79
N GLU A 690 6.03 12.92 14.79
CA GLU A 690 6.39 12.89 13.37
C GLU A 690 6.79 14.30 12.90
N ASP A 691 7.71 14.34 11.94
CA ASP A 691 8.15 15.56 11.26
C ASP A 691 7.27 15.90 10.04
#